data_AF-A4HM73-F1
#
_entry.id   AF-A4HM73-F1
#
_cell.length_a   1.000
_cell.length_b   1.000
_cell.length_c   1.000
_cell.angle_alpha   90.00
_cell.angle_beta   90.00
_cell.angle_gamma   90.00
#
_symmetry.space_group_name_H-M   'P 1'
#
loop_
_entity.id
_entity.type
_entity.pdbx_description
1 polymer ?
#
loop_
_entity_poly.entity_id
_entity_poly.type
_entity_poly.pdbx_seq_one_letter_code
_entity_poly.pdbx_strand_id
1 'polypeptide(L)'
;MSATIKAACACASTLLFHSLRLHAFRGAFPHILIVVDRVPCVLQKVVTEGYLQVLRAYGQQGAAYLTENHDSLLAASTETLAETAGDRGSLKGHDGDLFIPLEPGAETPSGSAGFTMHVPLPSFATDDPAPLSYSLMPFCSEDFLSRVRRLQQFFRHCGDGQLQHQGDQHEAAAAAGGATMTSPPTAPSSVWTAELFREEFDELCPLLGPLLSSKGDSVEVDVAEGKPLWQALFNGPPRELLGCVLVQENAFQNEMRRYRLRLNLFDLGVRVAEHCHLGIMSQRADRLATEGRLKEALEDDQVYSYARSCAFRPEQAQCLAKAIADSIDLYSWCRAGGASCAAARVGQALPASITAALQSAELWSIFNSGALNGCTSATAADRTAMDVGVALREPIEGPGIPLLIVCRDAAKVLTYGGGMEDCLTNTGYYEAAYVPERNDVARHRERFRTAYNEVSGGGGESEGVEENTSATPPMHGRLKKKEYLAMLKEKGQKPNKPQSDGADEEDGAVSRSAPAGSCISNSIGGTFPIGEVITESFDLSQLSGTCDVFAYPDMFKQVTMSHPAPFTMTVERGVVTHISNGAPKEFLDLLSLVRQVEGKCYVRELGIGLNPYVGPAHVVSDVTTFERQWGIHLSLGQRHPLFVKQRERRNADGTVAAGVQVDGPILKRKAGKYHIDVFVDAAQLRMGNMFVVDFTKGIAVP
;
A
#
# COMPACT_ATOMS: atom_id res chain seq x y z
N MET A 1 17.48 -21.07 7.77
CA MET A 1 16.37 -20.17 7.39
C MET A 1 16.38 -20.00 5.88
N SER A 2 15.32 -20.46 5.22
CA SER A 2 15.14 -20.34 3.75
C SER A 2 15.25 -18.88 3.29
N ALA A 3 15.75 -18.66 2.07
CA ALA A 3 15.81 -17.34 1.42
C ALA A 3 14.42 -16.69 1.34
N THR A 4 13.37 -17.50 1.14
CA THR A 4 11.97 -17.06 1.13
C THR A 4 11.55 -16.45 2.46
N ILE A 5 11.89 -17.09 3.58
CA ILE A 5 11.55 -16.56 4.92
C ILE A 5 12.32 -15.27 5.21
N LYS A 6 13.61 -15.20 4.81
CA LYS A 6 14.38 -13.96 4.91
C LYS A 6 13.74 -12.83 4.10
N ALA A 7 13.27 -13.12 2.88
CA ALA A 7 12.56 -12.16 2.04
C ALA A 7 11.22 -11.73 2.68
N ALA A 8 10.48 -12.67 3.29
CA ALA A 8 9.24 -12.38 4.02
C ALA A 8 9.48 -11.51 5.27
N CYS A 9 10.56 -11.74 6.02
CA CYS A 9 10.96 -10.87 7.12
C CYS A 9 11.36 -9.47 6.61
N ALA A 10 12.12 -9.39 5.52
CA ALA A 10 12.48 -8.10 4.92
C ALA A 10 11.24 -7.33 4.44
N CYS A 11 10.27 -8.02 3.82
CA CYS A 11 8.94 -7.51 3.52
C CYS A 11 8.28 -6.94 4.78
N ALA A 12 8.06 -7.75 5.82
CA ALA A 12 7.42 -7.30 7.05
C ALA A 12 8.11 -6.09 7.68
N SER A 13 9.45 -6.09 7.74
CA SER A 13 10.23 -4.97 8.27
C SER A 13 10.01 -3.68 7.47
N THR A 14 10.08 -3.76 6.14
CA THR A 14 9.81 -2.63 5.23
C THR A 14 8.42 -2.08 5.45
N LEU A 15 7.40 -2.93 5.51
CA LEU A 15 6.01 -2.49 5.64
C LEU A 15 5.74 -1.88 7.01
N LEU A 16 6.14 -2.54 8.10
CA LEU A 16 5.85 -2.09 9.47
C LEU A 16 6.60 -0.80 9.83
N PHE A 17 7.87 -0.69 9.43
CA PHE A 17 8.76 0.34 9.98
C PHE A 17 9.13 1.44 8.98
N HIS A 18 9.21 1.15 7.68
CA HIS A 18 9.56 2.16 6.67
C HIS A 18 8.33 2.78 6.03
N SER A 19 7.36 1.94 5.65
CA SER A 19 6.16 2.41 4.97
C SER A 19 5.11 2.92 5.97
N LEU A 20 4.62 2.05 6.86
CA LEU A 20 3.59 2.43 7.83
C LEU A 20 4.14 3.18 9.04
N ARG A 21 5.46 3.09 9.31
CA ARG A 21 6.16 3.75 10.42
C ARG A 21 5.49 3.58 11.79
N LEU A 22 5.08 2.36 12.11
CA LEU A 22 4.29 2.09 13.33
C LEU A 22 5.09 2.39 14.62
N HIS A 23 6.40 2.16 14.60
CA HIS A 23 7.32 2.46 15.71
C HIS A 23 7.42 3.96 16.05
N ALA A 24 7.04 4.84 15.11
CA ALA A 24 7.14 6.29 15.27
C ALA A 24 5.98 6.88 16.08
N PHE A 25 4.92 6.10 16.34
CA PHE A 25 3.79 6.55 17.14
C PHE A 25 4.19 6.81 18.60
N ARG A 26 3.56 7.80 19.24
CA ARG A 26 3.93 8.33 20.56
C ARG A 26 2.70 8.51 21.44
N GLY A 27 2.93 8.43 22.75
CA GLY A 27 1.92 8.60 23.80
C GLY A 27 1.01 7.38 24.05
N ALA A 28 1.09 6.35 23.22
CA ALA A 28 0.43 5.06 23.44
C ALA A 28 1.19 3.94 22.73
N PHE A 29 1.02 2.70 23.20
CA PHE A 29 1.58 1.52 22.54
C PHE A 29 0.69 1.08 21.38
N PRO A 30 1.23 1.02 20.15
CA PRO A 30 0.48 0.54 19.01
C PRO A 30 0.15 -0.95 19.13
N HIS A 31 -1.04 -1.29 18.65
CA HIS A 31 -1.47 -2.66 18.38
C HIS A 31 -1.65 -2.85 16.87
N ILE A 32 -1.29 -4.04 16.39
CA ILE A 32 -1.28 -4.39 14.96
C ILE A 32 -2.14 -5.64 14.76
N LEU A 33 -3.08 -5.59 13.82
CA LEU A 33 -3.83 -6.78 13.39
C LEU A 33 -3.17 -7.36 12.14
N ILE A 34 -2.91 -8.66 12.16
CA ILE A 34 -2.56 -9.46 10.98
C ILE A 34 -3.78 -10.33 10.68
N VAL A 35 -4.39 -10.07 9.54
CA VAL A 35 -5.66 -10.68 9.14
C VAL A 35 -5.39 -11.54 7.93
N VAL A 36 -5.70 -12.84 8.03
CA VAL A 36 -5.37 -13.84 7.01
C VAL A 36 -6.61 -14.66 6.71
N ASP A 37 -6.72 -15.22 5.51
CA ASP A 37 -7.78 -16.19 5.20
C ASP A 37 -7.85 -17.31 6.26
N ARG A 38 -9.06 -17.83 6.49
CA ARG A 38 -9.27 -18.90 7.47
C ARG A 38 -8.42 -20.14 7.16
N VAL A 39 -8.33 -20.49 5.87
CA VAL A 39 -7.44 -21.55 5.37
C VAL A 39 -6.49 -20.89 4.37
N PRO A 40 -5.30 -20.43 4.82
CA PRO A 40 -4.38 -19.72 3.95
C PRO A 40 -3.70 -20.62 2.93
N CYS A 41 -3.38 -20.06 1.76
CA CYS A 41 -2.44 -20.64 0.80
C CYS A 41 -0.98 -20.54 1.30
N VAL A 42 -0.06 -21.27 0.67
CA VAL A 42 1.37 -21.29 1.04
C VAL A 42 1.97 -19.89 1.10
N LEU A 43 1.70 -19.04 0.11
CA LEU A 43 2.25 -17.68 0.09
C LEU A 43 1.76 -16.84 1.28
N GLN A 44 0.50 -16.96 1.68
CA GLN A 44 -0.01 -16.27 2.87
C GLN A 44 0.69 -16.74 4.15
N LYS A 45 0.87 -18.06 4.32
CA LYS A 45 1.58 -18.64 5.47
C LYS A 45 3.01 -18.10 5.58
N VAL A 46 3.71 -17.99 4.45
CA VAL A 46 5.07 -17.44 4.36
C VAL A 46 5.13 -15.96 4.73
N VAL A 47 4.24 -15.14 4.16
CA VAL A 47 4.18 -13.70 4.46
C VAL A 47 3.85 -13.49 5.94
N THR A 48 2.86 -14.22 6.46
CA THR A 48 2.49 -14.18 7.89
C THR A 48 3.65 -14.58 8.79
N GLU A 49 4.41 -15.64 8.45
CA GLU A 49 5.61 -16.02 9.22
C GLU A 49 6.61 -14.86 9.30
N GLY A 50 6.84 -14.17 8.18
CA GLY A 50 7.72 -12.99 8.13
C GLY A 50 7.32 -11.91 9.13
N TYR A 51 6.03 -11.58 9.20
CA TYR A 51 5.49 -10.63 10.17
C TYR A 51 5.68 -11.09 11.62
N LEU A 52 5.36 -12.35 11.92
CA LEU A 52 5.47 -12.89 13.28
C LEU A 52 6.93 -12.91 13.75
N GLN A 53 7.89 -13.25 12.89
CA GLN A 53 9.32 -13.21 13.24
C GLN A 53 9.81 -11.79 13.50
N VAL A 54 9.44 -10.83 12.65
CA VAL A 54 9.85 -9.43 12.81
C VAL A 54 9.25 -8.81 14.07
N LEU A 55 7.97 -9.05 14.34
CA LEU A 55 7.31 -8.51 15.53
C LEU A 55 7.88 -9.11 16.82
N ARG A 56 8.21 -10.41 16.85
CA ARG A 56 8.93 -11.05 17.97
C ARG A 56 10.32 -10.46 18.17
N ALA A 57 11.11 -10.34 17.10
CA ALA A 57 12.45 -9.79 17.17
C ALA A 57 12.42 -8.34 17.68
N TYR A 58 11.49 -7.52 17.18
CA TYR A 58 11.28 -6.16 17.67
C TYR A 58 10.81 -6.13 19.13
N GLY A 59 9.92 -7.02 19.55
CA GLY A 59 9.48 -7.13 20.95
C GLY A 59 10.62 -7.44 21.92
N GLN A 60 11.62 -8.23 21.48
CA GLN A 60 12.79 -8.60 22.28
C GLN A 60 13.88 -7.53 22.29
N GLN A 61 14.11 -6.84 21.17
CA GLN A 61 15.23 -5.92 20.98
C GLN A 61 14.84 -4.44 21.11
N GLY A 62 13.55 -4.12 20.96
CA GLY A 62 13.03 -2.75 20.95
C GLY A 62 13.71 -1.88 19.90
N ALA A 63 14.18 -0.71 20.31
CA ALA A 63 14.84 0.26 19.44
C ALA A 63 16.10 -0.28 18.74
N ALA A 64 16.82 -1.22 19.37
CA ALA A 64 18.04 -1.79 18.81
C ALA A 64 17.78 -2.47 17.47
N TYR A 65 16.62 -3.13 17.32
CA TYR A 65 16.18 -3.74 16.07
C TYR A 65 16.25 -2.75 14.89
N LEU A 66 15.80 -1.50 15.09
CA LEU A 66 15.77 -0.51 14.02
C LEU A 66 17.16 0.00 13.60
N THR A 67 18.16 -0.13 14.47
CA THR A 67 19.53 0.37 14.25
C THR A 67 20.49 -0.72 13.81
N GLU A 68 20.21 -1.97 14.13
CA GLU A 68 21.00 -3.12 13.67
C GLU A 68 20.77 -3.30 12.16
N ASN A 69 21.86 -3.27 11.40
CA ASN A 69 21.85 -3.10 9.94
C ASN A 69 21.26 -4.35 9.25
N HIS A 70 19.93 -4.37 9.06
CA HIS A 70 19.16 -5.50 8.53
C HIS A 70 19.49 -5.92 7.09
N ASP A 71 20.27 -5.12 6.35
CA ASP A 71 20.78 -5.54 5.04
C ASP A 71 21.69 -6.79 5.15
N SER A 72 22.20 -7.10 6.35
CA SER A 72 22.96 -8.33 6.62
C SER A 72 22.14 -9.63 6.49
N LEU A 73 20.81 -9.56 6.61
CA LEU A 73 19.94 -10.74 6.36
C LEU A 73 19.81 -11.05 4.86
N LEU A 74 19.97 -10.05 4.01
CA LEU A 74 19.97 -10.17 2.54
C LEU A 74 21.38 -10.44 1.98
N ALA A 75 22.44 -9.95 2.64
CA ALA A 75 23.83 -10.10 2.20
C ALA A 75 24.45 -11.50 2.45
N ALA A 76 23.76 -12.39 3.16
CA ALA A 76 24.22 -13.76 3.37
C ALA A 76 23.92 -14.63 2.12
N SER A 77 24.56 -14.31 1.00
CA SER A 77 24.83 -15.22 -0.11
C SER A 77 26.22 -15.83 0.07
N THR A 78 26.26 -17.16 0.14
CA THR A 78 27.39 -18.03 -0.26
C THR A 78 28.81 -17.54 0.03
N GLU A 79 29.34 -17.80 1.24
CA GLU A 79 30.65 -18.44 1.48
C GLU A 79 31.07 -18.37 2.98
N THR A 80 31.46 -19.54 3.52
CA THR A 80 32.24 -19.77 4.76
C THR A 80 31.78 -19.15 6.08
N LEU A 81 30.92 -19.87 6.81
CA LEU A 81 30.90 -19.81 8.27
C LEU A 81 32.13 -20.55 8.82
N ALA A 82 33.15 -19.81 9.22
CA ALA A 82 34.17 -20.31 10.13
C ALA A 82 33.53 -20.50 11.52
N GLU A 83 33.59 -21.73 12.03
CA GLU A 83 33.14 -22.10 13.37
C GLU A 83 33.92 -21.32 14.44
N THR A 84 33.24 -20.45 15.18
CA THR A 84 33.68 -20.04 16.51
C THR A 84 32.69 -20.59 17.54
N ALA A 85 33.14 -21.65 18.21
CA ALA A 85 32.44 -22.30 19.29
C ALA A 85 32.39 -21.36 20.51
N GLY A 86 31.18 -21.00 20.96
CA GLY A 86 31.08 -20.23 22.20
C GLY A 86 29.75 -19.59 22.58
N ASP A 87 28.59 -20.03 22.07
CA ASP A 87 27.33 -19.77 22.78
C ASP A 87 26.25 -20.80 22.38
N ARG A 88 25.97 -21.75 23.28
CA ARG A 88 24.93 -22.78 23.10
C ARG A 88 23.77 -22.45 24.04
N GLY A 89 22.94 -21.51 23.62
CA GLY A 89 21.67 -21.19 24.24
C GLY A 89 20.67 -20.65 23.23
N SER A 90 19.85 -21.55 22.66
CA SER A 90 18.57 -21.23 21.98
C SER A 90 18.58 -20.51 20.62
N LEU A 91 19.26 -21.08 19.62
CA LEU A 91 18.89 -20.90 18.20
C LEU A 91 19.08 -22.24 17.46
N LYS A 92 18.27 -23.26 17.79
CA LYS A 92 18.13 -24.43 16.92
C LYS A 92 17.24 -24.03 15.74
N GLY A 93 17.80 -24.08 14.53
CA GLY A 93 17.08 -23.78 13.30
C GLY A 93 15.85 -24.69 13.13
N HIS A 94 14.67 -24.07 13.12
CA HIS A 94 13.43 -24.67 12.62
C HIS A 94 13.48 -24.64 11.09
N ASP A 95 14.13 -25.63 10.47
CA ASP A 95 13.96 -25.87 9.04
C ASP A 95 12.57 -26.53 8.82
N GLY A 96 11.58 -25.73 8.43
CA GLY A 96 10.29 -26.22 7.91
C GLY A 96 9.05 -26.02 8.79
N ASP A 97 9.19 -25.76 10.09
CA ASP A 97 8.05 -25.53 10.99
C ASP A 97 7.65 -24.05 10.97
N LEU A 98 6.85 -23.65 9.99
CA LEU A 98 6.16 -22.35 10.01
C LEU A 98 5.14 -22.29 11.15
N PHE A 99 4.81 -21.09 11.62
CA PHE A 99 3.78 -20.89 12.62
C PHE A 99 2.41 -21.43 12.18
N ILE A 100 2.05 -21.16 10.92
CA ILE A 100 0.95 -21.84 10.22
C ILE A 100 1.58 -22.94 9.35
N PRO A 101 1.38 -24.23 9.66
CA PRO A 101 2.01 -25.32 8.94
C PRO A 101 1.72 -25.28 7.44
N LEU A 102 2.71 -25.63 6.59
CA LEU A 102 2.58 -25.58 5.13
C LEU A 102 1.54 -26.57 4.59
N GLU A 103 1.23 -27.60 5.35
CA GLU A 103 0.26 -28.64 5.03
C GLU A 103 -1.09 -28.05 4.60
N PRO A 104 -1.76 -28.65 3.58
CA PRO A 104 -3.07 -28.21 3.16
C PRO A 104 -4.09 -28.26 4.30
N GLY A 105 -4.98 -27.26 4.35
CA GLY A 105 -6.07 -27.23 5.33
C GLY A 105 -5.67 -26.77 6.74
N ALA A 106 -4.39 -26.46 6.99
CA ALA A 106 -3.99 -25.78 8.23
C ALA A 106 -4.74 -24.45 8.37
N GLU A 107 -5.49 -24.26 9.45
CA GLU A 107 -6.25 -23.04 9.70
C GLU A 107 -5.39 -21.92 10.31
N THR A 108 -5.71 -20.67 10.00
CA THR A 108 -5.14 -19.51 10.66
C THR A 108 -5.56 -19.48 12.13
N PRO A 109 -4.62 -19.48 13.09
CA PRO A 109 -4.94 -19.37 14.50
C PRO A 109 -5.41 -17.95 14.86
N SER A 110 -6.05 -17.82 16.02
CA SER A 110 -6.49 -16.53 16.57
C SER A 110 -5.84 -16.30 17.93
N GLY A 111 -5.29 -15.11 18.14
CA GLY A 111 -4.68 -14.73 19.42
C GLY A 111 -3.74 -13.53 19.28
N SER A 112 -3.23 -13.06 20.42
CA SER A 112 -2.32 -11.93 20.54
C SER A 112 -1.00 -12.27 21.23
N ALA A 113 -0.01 -11.40 21.04
CA ALA A 113 1.25 -11.40 21.76
C ALA A 113 1.83 -9.97 21.88
N GLY A 114 2.89 -9.83 22.67
CA GLY A 114 3.57 -8.56 22.91
C GLY A 114 2.81 -7.60 23.83
N PHE A 115 1.92 -8.09 24.71
CA PHE A 115 1.28 -7.22 25.68
C PHE A 115 2.17 -6.91 26.89
N THR A 116 2.99 -7.87 27.31
CA THR A 116 3.95 -7.71 28.40
C THR A 116 5.35 -7.44 27.84
N MET A 117 6.06 -6.51 28.49
CA MET A 117 7.36 -6.04 28.02
C MET A 117 8.48 -6.73 28.79
N HIS A 118 9.48 -7.27 28.08
CA HIS A 118 10.70 -7.82 28.66
C HIS A 118 11.82 -6.78 28.87
N VAL A 119 11.58 -5.53 28.46
CA VAL A 119 12.51 -4.40 28.50
C VAL A 119 11.90 -3.28 29.38
N PRO A 120 12.69 -2.48 30.11
CA PRO A 120 12.17 -1.36 30.88
C PRO A 120 11.31 -0.44 30.01
N LEU A 121 10.10 -0.12 30.50
CA LEU A 121 9.17 0.77 29.79
C LEU A 121 9.87 2.12 29.52
N PRO A 122 9.99 2.54 28.25
CA PRO A 122 10.51 3.88 27.96
C PRO A 122 9.58 4.92 28.59
N SER A 123 10.15 6.03 29.05
CA SER A 123 9.34 7.17 29.46
C SER A 123 8.60 7.70 28.24
N PHE A 124 7.31 7.98 28.34
CA PHE A 124 6.58 8.68 27.27
C PHE A 124 7.12 10.10 26.99
N ALA A 125 8.12 10.56 27.75
CA ALA A 125 8.83 11.81 27.54
C ALA A 125 10.11 11.69 26.68
N THR A 126 10.54 10.48 26.29
CA THR A 126 11.71 10.28 25.41
C THR A 126 11.28 9.98 23.97
N ASP A 127 12.11 10.32 22.99
CA ASP A 127 11.88 10.04 21.56
C ASP A 127 12.07 8.54 21.19
N ASP A 128 12.03 7.65 22.17
CA ASP A 128 12.32 6.23 21.99
C ASP A 128 11.22 5.52 21.17
N PRO A 129 11.58 4.58 20.27
CA PRO A 129 10.63 3.74 19.54
C PRO A 129 9.62 3.04 20.45
N ALA A 130 8.33 3.10 20.07
CA ALA A 130 7.26 2.51 20.86
C ALA A 130 7.30 0.97 20.76
N PRO A 131 7.13 0.24 21.88
CA PRO A 131 6.88 -1.19 21.82
C PRO A 131 5.59 -1.51 21.07
N LEU A 132 5.52 -2.69 20.46
CA LEU A 132 4.39 -3.13 19.65
C LEU A 132 3.75 -4.38 20.25
N SER A 133 2.42 -4.40 20.23
CA SER A 133 1.63 -5.62 20.45
C SER A 133 0.93 -5.98 19.14
N TYR A 134 0.56 -7.25 18.97
CA TYR A 134 -0.09 -7.70 17.75
C TYR A 134 -1.08 -8.83 17.97
N SER A 135 -2.02 -8.97 17.06
CA SER A 135 -2.92 -10.12 16.96
C SER A 135 -2.84 -10.74 15.59
N LEU A 136 -2.92 -12.06 15.53
CA LEU A 136 -3.21 -12.82 14.32
C LEU A 136 -4.66 -13.28 14.38
N MET A 137 -5.40 -13.14 13.29
CA MET A 137 -6.78 -13.64 13.23
C MET A 137 -7.20 -14.10 11.84
N PRO A 138 -8.09 -15.11 11.75
CA PRO A 138 -8.75 -15.44 10.51
C PRO A 138 -9.73 -14.34 10.09
N PHE A 139 -9.80 -14.08 8.79
CA PHE A 139 -10.76 -13.16 8.20
C PHE A 139 -12.18 -13.74 8.28
N CYS A 140 -13.14 -12.90 8.69
CA CYS A 140 -14.57 -13.23 8.72
C CYS A 140 -15.37 -12.08 8.13
N SER A 141 -15.91 -12.26 6.93
CA SER A 141 -16.58 -11.17 6.20
C SER A 141 -17.81 -10.61 6.90
N GLU A 142 -18.48 -11.39 7.75
CA GLU A 142 -19.75 -11.02 8.39
C GLU A 142 -19.56 -9.94 9.46
N ASP A 143 -18.49 -10.03 10.25
CA ASP A 143 -18.28 -9.21 11.44
C ASP A 143 -16.89 -8.55 11.53
N PHE A 144 -16.02 -8.68 10.52
CA PHE A 144 -14.67 -8.11 10.57
C PHE A 144 -14.65 -6.63 10.99
N LEU A 145 -15.43 -5.77 10.32
CA LEU A 145 -15.43 -4.34 10.65
C LEU A 145 -16.06 -4.02 12.02
N SER A 146 -16.99 -4.83 12.53
CA SER A 146 -17.50 -4.62 13.90
C SER A 146 -16.46 -5.04 14.93
N ARG A 147 -15.75 -6.16 14.72
CA ARG A 147 -14.63 -6.59 15.57
C ARG A 147 -13.52 -5.55 15.62
N VAL A 148 -13.08 -5.01 14.48
CA VAL A 148 -12.05 -3.96 14.42
C VAL A 148 -12.48 -2.72 15.19
N ARG A 149 -13.73 -2.26 15.05
CA ARG A 149 -14.25 -1.10 15.81
C ARG A 149 -14.26 -1.36 17.30
N ARG A 150 -14.71 -2.55 17.72
CA ARG A 150 -14.76 -2.95 19.12
C ARG A 150 -13.35 -3.01 19.73
N LEU A 151 -12.37 -3.55 19.00
CA LEU A 151 -10.96 -3.54 19.41
C LEU A 151 -10.40 -2.13 19.53
N GLN A 152 -10.68 -1.25 18.56
CA GLN A 152 -10.25 0.15 18.62
C GLN A 152 -10.75 0.81 19.90
N GLN A 153 -12.03 0.60 20.23
CA GLN A 153 -12.63 1.11 21.45
C GLN A 153 -11.95 0.51 22.68
N PHE A 154 -11.84 -0.82 22.76
CA PHE A 154 -11.19 -1.51 23.87
C PHE A 154 -9.76 -0.98 24.13
N PHE A 155 -8.94 -0.84 23.09
CA PHE A 155 -7.57 -0.34 23.26
C PHE A 155 -7.52 1.11 23.73
N ARG A 156 -8.53 1.93 23.41
CA ARG A 156 -8.60 3.32 23.89
C ARG A 156 -8.89 3.45 25.38
N HIS A 157 -9.49 2.42 25.97
CA HIS A 157 -9.76 2.29 27.40
C HIS A 157 -8.66 1.53 28.17
N CYS A 158 -7.61 1.04 27.48
CA CYS A 158 -6.42 0.57 28.19
C CYS A 158 -5.74 1.76 28.90
N GLY A 159 -5.41 1.57 30.18
CA GLY A 159 -4.85 2.61 31.05
C GLY A 159 -5.87 3.46 31.81
N ASP A 160 -7.17 3.23 31.63
CA ASP A 160 -8.24 3.94 32.35
C ASP A 160 -8.11 3.83 33.89
N GLY A 161 -7.56 2.71 34.40
CA GLY A 161 -7.29 2.55 35.83
C GLY A 161 -6.26 3.55 36.37
N GLN A 162 -5.28 3.97 35.56
CA GLN A 162 -4.33 5.01 35.97
C GLN A 162 -4.99 6.39 36.07
N LEU A 163 -5.91 6.70 35.15
CA LEU A 163 -6.66 7.95 35.14
C LEU A 163 -7.60 8.05 36.34
N GLN A 164 -8.26 6.95 36.71
CA GLN A 164 -9.11 6.88 37.90
C GLN A 164 -8.30 7.15 39.17
N HIS A 165 -7.16 6.48 39.36
CA HIS A 165 -6.31 6.68 40.53
C HIS A 165 -5.74 8.10 40.64
N GLN A 166 -5.42 8.77 39.52
CA GLN A 166 -4.98 10.16 39.54
C GLN A 166 -6.12 11.12 39.90
N GLY A 167 -7.34 10.88 39.41
CA GLY A 167 -8.54 11.64 39.78
C GLY A 167 -8.85 11.55 41.28
N ASP A 168 -8.87 10.33 41.81
CA ASP A 168 -9.15 10.07 43.23
C ASP A 168 -8.11 10.73 44.15
N GLN A 169 -6.83 10.72 43.78
CA GLN A 169 -5.77 11.38 44.55
C GLN A 169 -5.90 12.91 44.53
N HIS A 170 -6.31 13.49 43.41
CA HIS A 170 -6.51 14.93 43.26
C HIS A 170 -7.73 15.42 44.05
N GLU A 171 -8.81 14.64 44.07
CA GLU A 171 -9.99 14.90 44.91
C GLU A 171 -9.69 14.73 46.41
N ALA A 172 -8.95 13.69 46.79
CA ALA A 172 -8.52 13.48 48.18
C ALA A 172 -7.60 14.60 48.69
N ALA A 173 -6.69 15.10 47.85
CA ALA A 173 -5.83 16.25 48.16
C ALA A 173 -6.63 17.57 48.28
N ALA A 174 -7.61 17.78 47.40
CA ALA A 174 -8.51 18.93 47.46
C ALA A 174 -9.44 18.89 48.69
N ALA A 175 -9.87 17.71 49.13
CA ALA A 175 -10.65 17.55 50.35
C ALA A 175 -9.82 17.78 51.64
N ALA A 176 -8.50 17.57 51.59
CA ALA A 176 -7.60 17.77 52.73
C ALA A 176 -7.08 19.21 52.88
N GLY A 177 -7.04 20.00 51.80
CA GLY A 177 -6.69 21.43 51.83
C GLY A 177 -7.92 22.31 51.68
N GLY A 178 -8.39 22.94 52.75
CA GLY A 178 -9.60 23.77 52.78
C GLY A 178 -9.55 25.05 51.94
N ALA A 179 -9.44 24.92 50.62
CA ALA A 179 -9.52 26.00 49.65
C ALA A 179 -10.76 25.82 48.77
N THR A 180 -11.62 26.84 48.77
CA THR A 180 -12.70 27.01 47.81
C THR A 180 -12.11 27.12 46.40
N MET A 181 -12.36 26.12 45.57
CA MET A 181 -11.99 26.14 44.16
C MET A 181 -13.22 26.34 43.27
N THR A 182 -13.08 27.25 42.32
CA THR A 182 -13.82 27.28 41.07
C THR A 182 -13.78 25.91 40.40
N SER A 183 -14.91 25.49 39.83
CA SER A 183 -15.16 24.18 39.23
C SER A 183 -13.96 23.61 38.45
N PRO A 184 -13.62 22.32 38.64
CA PRO A 184 -12.59 21.68 37.82
C PRO A 184 -13.05 21.65 36.35
N PRO A 185 -12.13 21.52 35.37
CA PRO A 185 -12.52 21.09 34.04
C PRO A 185 -13.26 19.76 34.18
N THR A 186 -14.47 19.69 33.63
CA THR A 186 -15.32 18.49 33.58
C THR A 186 -14.49 17.25 33.28
N ALA A 187 -14.47 16.28 34.21
CA ALA A 187 -13.94 14.94 33.95
C ALA A 187 -14.60 14.37 32.68
N PRO A 188 -13.86 13.70 31.77
CA PRO A 188 -14.47 13.13 30.58
C PRO A 188 -15.45 12.03 31.01
N SER A 189 -16.70 12.16 30.58
CA SER A 189 -17.81 11.25 30.89
C SER A 189 -17.70 9.88 30.19
N SER A 190 -16.49 9.30 30.08
CA SER A 190 -16.24 8.13 29.22
C SER A 190 -15.10 7.21 29.71
N VAL A 191 -14.82 7.12 31.01
CA VAL A 191 -13.81 6.18 31.53
C VAL A 191 -14.50 4.87 31.89
N TRP A 192 -13.94 3.72 31.49
CA TRP A 192 -14.51 2.41 31.82
C TRP A 192 -14.23 2.00 33.27
N THR A 193 -15.18 1.34 33.91
CA THR A 193 -14.92 0.64 35.19
C THR A 193 -14.11 -0.63 34.94
N ALA A 194 -13.45 -1.14 35.98
CA ALA A 194 -12.70 -2.39 35.89
C ALA A 194 -13.60 -3.57 35.50
N GLU A 195 -14.86 -3.58 35.97
CA GLU A 195 -15.85 -4.60 35.63
C GLU A 195 -16.23 -4.56 34.14
N LEU A 196 -16.58 -3.38 33.61
CA LEU A 196 -16.95 -3.23 32.20
C LEU A 196 -15.76 -3.58 31.29
N PHE A 197 -14.56 -3.13 31.65
CA PHE A 197 -13.34 -3.45 30.89
C PHE A 197 -13.08 -4.97 30.86
N ARG A 198 -13.32 -5.66 31.98
CA ARG A 198 -13.17 -7.11 32.07
C ARG A 198 -14.21 -7.84 31.23
N GLU A 199 -15.47 -7.43 31.27
CA GLU A 199 -16.53 -8.01 30.44
C GLU A 199 -16.19 -7.89 28.95
N GLU A 200 -15.76 -6.71 28.52
CA GLU A 200 -15.31 -6.48 27.14
C GLU A 200 -14.06 -7.29 26.77
N PHE A 201 -13.10 -7.43 27.70
CA PHE A 201 -11.95 -8.31 27.51
C PHE A 201 -12.37 -9.78 27.35
N ASP A 202 -13.28 -10.27 28.17
CA ASP A 202 -13.75 -11.67 28.15
C ASP A 202 -14.48 -11.97 26.81
N GLU A 203 -15.23 -11.01 26.27
CA GLU A 203 -15.86 -11.14 24.94
C GLU A 203 -14.86 -11.08 23.78
N LEU A 204 -13.77 -10.32 23.93
CA LEU A 204 -12.67 -10.22 22.96
C LEU A 204 -11.59 -11.31 23.17
N CYS A 205 -11.70 -12.15 24.19
CA CYS A 205 -10.72 -13.17 24.57
C CYS A 205 -10.32 -14.13 23.43
N PRO A 206 -11.21 -14.54 22.50
CA PRO A 206 -10.79 -15.34 21.34
C PRO A 206 -9.73 -14.67 20.45
N LEU A 207 -9.62 -13.35 20.53
CA LEU A 207 -8.62 -12.57 19.82
C LEU A 207 -7.48 -12.09 20.74
N LEU A 208 -7.80 -11.63 21.95
CA LEU A 208 -6.83 -11.08 22.90
C LEU A 208 -6.11 -12.12 23.77
N GLY A 209 -6.57 -13.38 23.72
CA GLY A 209 -5.91 -14.51 24.37
C GLY A 209 -4.53 -14.81 23.80
N PRO A 210 -3.74 -15.67 24.44
CA PRO A 210 -2.39 -15.96 24.00
C PRO A 210 -2.38 -16.55 22.59
N LEU A 211 -1.48 -16.05 21.74
CA LEU A 211 -1.25 -16.62 20.43
C LEU A 211 -0.53 -17.97 20.58
N LEU A 212 -1.23 -19.06 20.27
CA LEU A 212 -0.73 -20.43 20.36
C LEU A 212 -0.42 -20.99 18.97
N SER A 213 0.71 -21.70 18.86
CA SER A 213 1.03 -22.47 17.66
C SER A 213 0.10 -23.68 17.50
N SER A 214 0.14 -24.32 16.33
CA SER A 214 -0.56 -25.59 16.08
C SER A 214 -0.19 -26.72 17.05
N LYS A 215 0.97 -26.62 17.72
CA LYS A 215 1.44 -27.58 18.75
C LYS A 215 0.98 -27.20 20.16
N GLY A 216 0.25 -26.10 20.33
CA GLY A 216 -0.21 -25.59 21.62
C GLY A 216 0.85 -24.79 22.40
N ASP A 217 2.05 -24.65 21.85
CA ASP A 217 3.10 -23.83 22.45
C ASP A 217 2.73 -22.34 22.29
N SER A 218 2.73 -21.60 23.40
CA SER A 218 2.55 -20.14 23.38
C SER A 218 3.74 -19.47 22.73
N VAL A 219 3.46 -18.54 21.80
CA VAL A 219 4.50 -17.80 21.06
C VAL A 219 5.34 -16.94 22.00
N GLU A 220 4.71 -16.36 23.02
CA GLU A 220 5.30 -15.63 24.14
C GLU A 220 4.40 -15.87 25.35
N VAL A 221 4.97 -16.11 26.54
CA VAL A 221 4.17 -16.20 27.75
C VAL A 221 4.04 -14.79 28.30
N ASP A 222 2.95 -14.10 27.95
CA ASP A 222 2.55 -12.82 28.54
C ASP A 222 2.13 -13.04 30.01
N VAL A 223 3.07 -13.46 30.87
CA VAL A 223 2.84 -13.64 32.31
C VAL A 223 3.21 -12.35 33.00
N ALA A 224 2.23 -11.45 33.14
CA ALA A 224 2.35 -10.39 34.12
C ALA A 224 2.42 -11.06 35.51
N GLU A 225 3.53 -10.91 36.23
CA GLU A 225 3.82 -11.29 37.62
C GLU A 225 2.58 -11.65 38.50
N GLY A 226 1.98 -12.83 38.27
CA GLY A 226 0.81 -13.32 39.01
C GLY A 226 -0.52 -12.55 38.82
N LYS A 227 -0.67 -11.65 37.84
CA LYS A 227 -1.91 -10.89 37.57
C LYS A 227 -2.57 -11.27 36.24
N PRO A 228 -3.91 -11.31 36.14
CA PRO A 228 -4.61 -11.52 34.88
C PRO A 228 -4.28 -10.42 33.85
N LEU A 229 -4.17 -10.79 32.57
CA LEU A 229 -3.81 -9.88 31.47
C LEU A 229 -4.73 -8.65 31.39
N TRP A 230 -6.05 -8.82 31.53
CA TRP A 230 -6.99 -7.70 31.50
C TRP A 230 -6.66 -6.63 32.56
N GLN A 231 -6.21 -7.05 33.75
CA GLN A 231 -5.86 -6.14 34.83
C GLN A 231 -4.55 -5.40 34.53
N ALA A 232 -3.61 -6.06 33.84
CA ALA A 232 -2.38 -5.44 33.37
C ALA A 232 -2.64 -4.41 32.26
N LEU A 233 -3.62 -4.66 31.37
CA LEU A 233 -4.03 -3.73 30.32
C LEU A 233 -4.80 -2.53 30.88
N PHE A 234 -5.71 -2.77 31.84
CA PHE A 234 -6.52 -1.72 32.45
C PHE A 234 -5.68 -0.73 33.28
N ASN A 235 -4.72 -1.24 34.07
CA ASN A 235 -3.85 -0.41 34.92
C ASN A 235 -2.52 -0.03 34.24
N GLY A 236 -2.33 -0.48 33.01
CA GLY A 236 -1.10 -0.33 32.25
C GLY A 236 -1.02 0.96 31.45
N PRO A 237 -0.05 1.06 30.53
CA PRO A 237 0.08 2.20 29.63
C PRO A 237 -1.07 2.28 28.61
N PRO A 238 -1.37 3.49 28.09
CA PRO A 238 -2.33 3.68 27.01
C PRO A 238 -1.97 2.88 25.75
N ARG A 239 -2.99 2.45 25.00
CA ARG A 239 -2.83 1.71 23.74
C ARG A 239 -3.66 2.31 22.61
N GLU A 240 -3.33 1.93 21.39
CA GLU A 240 -4.09 2.31 20.20
C GLU A 240 -3.98 1.21 19.15
N LEU A 241 -5.12 0.77 18.60
CA LEU A 241 -5.09 -0.04 17.39
C LEU A 241 -4.66 0.86 16.22
N LEU A 242 -3.45 0.64 15.71
CA LEU A 242 -2.83 1.54 14.73
C LEU A 242 -2.56 0.87 13.40
N GLY A 243 -2.30 -0.44 13.37
CA GLY A 243 -1.93 -1.17 12.16
C GLY A 243 -2.92 -2.28 11.80
N CYS A 244 -3.16 -2.47 10.51
CA CYS A 244 -3.88 -3.63 9.99
C CYS A 244 -3.22 -4.13 8.70
N VAL A 245 -2.68 -5.34 8.76
CA VAL A 245 -2.06 -6.05 7.64
C VAL A 245 -3.06 -7.09 7.15
N LEU A 246 -3.55 -6.92 5.93
CA LEU A 246 -4.46 -7.83 5.27
C LEU A 246 -3.66 -8.73 4.33
N VAL A 247 -3.56 -10.02 4.65
CA VAL A 247 -2.83 -11.04 3.89
C VAL A 247 -3.84 -11.95 3.20
N GLN A 248 -4.11 -11.70 1.92
CA GLN A 248 -5.37 -12.10 1.29
C GLN A 248 -5.13 -13.00 0.07
N GLU A 249 -5.74 -14.19 0.05
CA GLU A 249 -5.73 -15.08 -1.10
C GLU A 249 -6.34 -14.36 -2.31
N ASN A 250 -7.49 -13.74 -2.07
CA ASN A 250 -8.19 -12.83 -2.95
C ASN A 250 -8.51 -11.53 -2.18
N ALA A 251 -8.75 -10.42 -2.86
CA ALA A 251 -9.09 -9.19 -2.15
C ALA A 251 -10.39 -9.34 -1.32
N PHE A 252 -10.30 -9.27 0.01
CA PHE A 252 -11.37 -9.43 1.01
C PHE A 252 -12.59 -8.52 0.76
N GLN A 253 -12.38 -7.36 0.14
CA GLN A 253 -13.47 -6.47 -0.27
C GLN A 253 -14.47 -7.15 -1.22
N ASN A 254 -14.02 -8.11 -2.03
CA ASN A 254 -14.87 -8.89 -2.93
C ASN A 254 -15.80 -9.83 -2.14
N GLU A 255 -15.29 -10.46 -1.08
CA GLU A 255 -16.04 -11.40 -0.22
C GLU A 255 -17.09 -10.67 0.61
N MET A 256 -16.74 -9.54 1.21
CA MET A 256 -17.70 -8.73 1.97
C MET A 256 -18.80 -8.10 1.12
N ARG A 257 -18.66 -8.11 -0.22
CA ARG A 257 -19.49 -7.32 -1.14
C ARG A 257 -19.53 -5.83 -0.74
N ARG A 258 -18.51 -5.35 -0.03
CA ARG A 258 -18.34 -3.97 0.45
C ARG A 258 -17.16 -3.37 -0.27
N TYR A 259 -17.43 -2.44 -1.19
CA TYR A 259 -16.44 -1.81 -2.08
C TYR A 259 -15.41 -0.90 -1.40
N ARG A 260 -15.35 -0.83 -0.05
CA ARG A 260 -14.64 0.23 0.68
C ARG A 260 -13.98 -0.23 1.97
N LEU A 261 -13.48 -1.47 2.02
CA LEU A 261 -12.85 -2.01 3.24
C LEU A 261 -11.74 -1.09 3.77
N ARG A 262 -10.77 -0.76 2.91
CA ARG A 262 -9.63 0.10 3.25
C ARG A 262 -10.06 1.47 3.78
N LEU A 263 -11.04 2.11 3.12
CA LEU A 263 -11.57 3.40 3.57
C LEU A 263 -12.21 3.32 4.96
N ASN A 264 -12.97 2.25 5.24
CA ASN A 264 -13.54 2.05 6.57
C ASN A 264 -12.45 1.89 7.65
N LEU A 265 -11.31 1.28 7.33
CA LEU A 265 -10.17 1.18 8.25
C LEU A 265 -9.48 2.53 8.44
N PHE A 266 -9.29 3.30 7.36
CA PHE A 266 -8.75 4.65 7.44
C PHE A 266 -9.63 5.60 8.26
N ASP A 267 -10.95 5.47 8.18
CA ASP A 267 -11.91 6.24 8.99
C ASP A 267 -11.77 5.95 10.49
N LEU A 268 -11.20 4.78 10.86
CA LEU A 268 -10.86 4.43 12.24
C LEU A 268 -9.47 4.91 12.67
N GLY A 269 -8.72 5.54 11.76
CA GLY A 269 -7.33 5.95 11.97
C GLY A 269 -6.30 4.85 11.73
N VAL A 270 -6.73 3.64 11.35
CA VAL A 270 -5.84 2.49 11.17
C VAL A 270 -4.98 2.68 9.91
N ARG A 271 -3.68 2.40 10.03
CA ARG A 271 -2.72 2.33 8.92
C ARG A 271 -2.78 0.94 8.30
N VAL A 272 -2.89 0.85 6.98
CA VAL A 272 -3.28 -0.40 6.30
C VAL A 272 -2.22 -0.89 5.33
N ALA A 273 -1.86 -2.17 5.40
CA ALA A 273 -1.10 -2.85 4.35
C ALA A 273 -1.96 -3.96 3.74
N GLU A 274 -2.02 -4.04 2.41
CA GLU A 274 -2.74 -5.10 1.71
C GLU A 274 -1.82 -5.92 0.81
N HIS A 275 -1.72 -7.21 1.12
CA HIS A 275 -1.20 -8.23 0.23
C HIS A 275 -2.39 -8.93 -0.44
N CYS A 276 -2.69 -8.56 -1.68
CA CYS A 276 -3.84 -9.08 -2.41
C CYS A 276 -3.43 -10.17 -3.41
N HIS A 277 -4.39 -11.00 -3.80
CA HIS A 277 -4.27 -11.95 -4.92
C HIS A 277 -3.17 -12.99 -4.73
N LEU A 278 -2.82 -13.33 -3.48
CA LEU A 278 -1.74 -14.28 -3.20
C LEU A 278 -2.02 -15.69 -3.73
N GLY A 279 -3.29 -16.09 -3.83
CA GLY A 279 -3.67 -17.44 -4.29
C GLY A 279 -3.22 -17.74 -5.73
N ILE A 280 -3.28 -16.74 -6.62
CA ILE A 280 -2.91 -16.94 -8.03
C ILE A 280 -1.40 -17.16 -8.21
N MET A 281 -0.60 -16.58 -7.32
CA MET A 281 0.85 -16.73 -7.28
C MET A 281 1.29 -17.97 -6.48
N SER A 282 0.41 -18.51 -5.62
CA SER A 282 0.70 -19.65 -4.74
C SER A 282 0.39 -21.01 -5.39
N GLN A 283 -0.30 -21.07 -6.53
CA GLN A 283 -0.83 -22.31 -7.12
C GLN A 283 0.18 -23.46 -7.22
N ARG A 284 1.43 -23.20 -7.65
CA ARG A 284 2.47 -24.24 -7.74
C ARG A 284 2.94 -24.67 -6.36
N ALA A 285 3.17 -23.73 -5.46
CA ALA A 285 3.57 -24.00 -4.09
C ALA A 285 2.49 -24.81 -3.34
N ASP A 286 1.21 -24.48 -3.52
CA ASP A 286 0.09 -25.22 -2.91
C ASP A 286 0.00 -26.66 -3.43
N ARG A 287 0.22 -26.88 -4.74
CA ARG A 287 0.31 -28.24 -5.30
C ARG A 287 1.47 -29.02 -4.68
N LEU A 288 2.65 -28.43 -4.60
CA LEU A 288 3.83 -29.05 -3.98
C LEU A 288 3.57 -29.39 -2.50
N ALA A 289 2.94 -28.49 -1.75
CA ALA A 289 2.59 -28.74 -0.36
C ALA A 289 1.59 -29.90 -0.21
N THR A 290 0.61 -29.98 -1.12
CA THR A 290 -0.37 -31.09 -1.19
C THR A 290 0.30 -32.43 -1.49
N GLU A 291 1.36 -32.43 -2.30
CA GLU A 291 2.19 -33.60 -2.59
C GLU A 291 3.16 -33.97 -1.44
N GLY A 292 3.15 -33.23 -0.33
CA GLY A 292 4.09 -33.41 0.79
C GLY A 292 5.50 -32.87 0.53
N ARG A 293 5.69 -32.13 -0.57
CA ARG A 293 6.99 -31.53 -0.97
C ARG A 293 7.16 -30.15 -0.36
N LEU A 294 7.06 -30.07 0.97
CA LEU A 294 6.97 -28.81 1.72
C LEU A 294 8.18 -27.88 1.51
N LYS A 295 9.40 -28.45 1.42
CA LYS A 295 10.61 -27.66 1.14
C LYS A 295 10.54 -26.97 -0.22
N GLU A 296 10.11 -27.70 -1.25
CA GLU A 296 9.99 -27.15 -2.61
C GLU A 296 8.85 -26.14 -2.71
N ALA A 297 7.77 -26.33 -1.95
CA ALA A 297 6.69 -25.33 -1.83
C ALA A 297 7.21 -24.02 -1.22
N LEU A 298 8.05 -24.10 -0.18
CA LEU A 298 8.66 -22.94 0.46
C LEU A 298 9.69 -22.24 -0.45
N GLU A 299 10.36 -23.01 -1.31
CA GLU A 299 11.38 -22.53 -2.25
C GLU A 299 10.79 -22.18 -3.64
N ASP A 300 9.45 -22.13 -3.79
CA ASP A 300 8.82 -21.78 -5.05
C ASP A 300 9.17 -20.34 -5.48
N ASP A 301 9.50 -20.19 -6.77
CA ASP A 301 10.01 -18.94 -7.33
C ASP A 301 9.02 -17.77 -7.18
N GLN A 302 7.71 -18.00 -7.33
CA GLN A 302 6.73 -16.92 -7.19
C GLN A 302 6.55 -16.51 -5.73
N VAL A 303 6.61 -17.48 -4.81
CA VAL A 303 6.55 -17.22 -3.37
C VAL A 303 7.72 -16.34 -2.94
N TYR A 304 8.94 -16.71 -3.36
CA TYR A 304 10.14 -15.92 -3.12
C TYR A 304 10.06 -14.54 -3.79
N SER A 305 9.72 -14.48 -5.08
CA SER A 305 9.70 -13.24 -5.87
C SER A 305 8.69 -12.24 -5.31
N TYR A 306 7.50 -12.70 -4.91
CA TYR A 306 6.51 -11.83 -4.26
C TYR A 306 7.04 -11.27 -2.94
N ALA A 307 7.53 -12.12 -2.04
CA ALA A 307 8.06 -11.68 -0.76
C ALA A 307 9.23 -10.69 -0.94
N ARG A 308 10.14 -10.98 -1.89
CA ARG A 308 11.29 -10.13 -2.20
C ARG A 308 10.86 -8.78 -2.77
N SER A 309 9.84 -8.75 -3.63
CA SER A 309 9.30 -7.51 -4.20
C SER A 309 8.79 -6.55 -3.12
N CYS A 310 8.13 -7.07 -2.09
CA CYS A 310 7.60 -6.27 -0.98
C CYS A 310 8.70 -5.75 -0.05
N ALA A 311 9.93 -6.27 -0.14
CA ALA A 311 11.08 -5.76 0.60
C ALA A 311 11.69 -4.49 -0.02
N PHE A 312 11.27 -4.07 -1.21
CA PHE A 312 11.77 -2.83 -1.84
C PHE A 312 11.41 -1.61 -0.99
N ARG A 313 12.42 -0.83 -0.55
CA ARG A 313 12.19 0.21 0.45
C ARG A 313 11.47 1.41 -0.13
N PRO A 314 10.48 1.98 0.59
CA PRO A 314 9.70 3.10 0.09
C PRO A 314 10.52 4.36 -0.14
N GLU A 315 11.57 4.60 0.64
CA GLU A 315 12.46 5.77 0.47
C GLU A 315 13.25 5.69 -0.83
N GLN A 316 13.71 4.48 -1.20
CA GLN A 316 14.43 4.22 -2.44
C GLN A 316 13.48 4.35 -3.64
N ALA A 317 12.29 3.74 -3.55
CA ALA A 317 11.25 3.88 -4.54
C ALA A 317 10.85 5.35 -4.73
N GLN A 318 10.68 6.12 -3.65
CA GLN A 318 10.35 7.54 -3.67
C GLN A 318 11.44 8.39 -4.31
N CYS A 319 12.71 8.12 -3.99
CA CYS A 319 13.84 8.84 -4.56
C CYS A 319 13.85 8.72 -6.09
N LEU A 320 13.72 7.48 -6.60
CA LEU A 320 13.71 7.21 -8.03
C LEU A 320 12.42 7.71 -8.72
N ALA A 321 11.26 7.46 -8.11
CA ALA A 321 9.97 7.91 -8.62
C ALA A 321 9.94 9.43 -8.78
N LYS A 322 10.42 10.17 -7.76
CA LYS A 322 10.43 11.63 -7.79
C LYS A 322 11.36 12.17 -8.88
N ALA A 323 12.53 11.55 -9.08
CA ALA A 323 13.43 11.92 -10.16
C ALA A 323 12.77 11.76 -11.54
N ILE A 324 12.04 10.66 -11.76
CA ILE A 324 11.34 10.38 -13.02
C ILE A 324 10.13 11.32 -13.20
N ALA A 325 9.25 11.38 -12.19
CA ALA A 325 8.02 12.16 -12.21
C ALA A 325 8.30 13.67 -12.38
N ASP A 326 9.18 14.24 -11.55
CA ASP A 326 9.53 15.66 -11.63
C ASP A 326 10.12 16.00 -13.02
N SER A 327 10.84 15.07 -13.65
CA SER A 327 11.42 15.27 -14.99
C SER A 327 10.37 15.24 -16.09
N ILE A 328 9.45 14.28 -16.04
CA ILE A 328 8.33 14.22 -16.99
C ILE A 328 7.48 15.49 -16.86
N ASP A 329 7.03 15.82 -15.65
CA ASP A 329 6.17 16.98 -15.40
C ASP A 329 6.82 18.30 -15.80
N LEU A 330 8.13 18.44 -15.59
CA LEU A 330 8.90 19.62 -15.97
C LEU A 330 9.08 19.70 -17.49
N TYR A 331 9.54 18.63 -18.14
CA TYR A 331 9.97 18.68 -19.54
C TYR A 331 8.85 18.48 -20.54
N SER A 332 7.69 17.94 -20.13
CA SER A 332 6.53 17.74 -21.01
C SER A 332 5.85 19.03 -21.44
N TRP A 333 6.18 20.17 -20.82
CA TRP A 333 5.58 21.48 -21.10
C TRP A 333 6.65 22.56 -21.31
N CYS A 334 6.46 23.44 -22.29
CA CYS A 334 7.24 24.69 -22.40
C CYS A 334 6.61 25.76 -21.49
N ARG A 335 7.44 26.55 -20.80
CA ARG A 335 6.98 27.58 -19.83
C ARG A 335 7.74 28.90 -19.97
N ALA A 336 7.04 30.01 -19.73
CA ALA A 336 7.50 31.38 -19.97
C ALA A 336 8.77 31.80 -19.20
N GLY A 337 9.00 31.23 -18.00
CA GLY A 337 10.17 31.51 -17.16
C GLY A 337 11.44 30.74 -17.54
N GLY A 338 11.38 29.80 -18.49
CA GLY A 338 12.53 29.10 -19.05
C GLY A 338 12.87 29.68 -20.41
N ALA A 339 14.15 29.98 -20.68
CA ALA A 339 14.61 30.60 -21.91
C ALA A 339 13.87 30.08 -23.18
N SER A 340 13.17 31.00 -23.83
CA SER A 340 12.49 30.95 -25.14
C SER A 340 12.76 29.73 -26.04
N CYS A 341 11.66 29.09 -26.47
CA CYS A 341 11.43 28.38 -27.73
C CYS A 341 12.51 27.41 -28.26
N ALA A 342 12.13 26.12 -28.33
CA ALA A 342 12.67 24.95 -29.08
C ALA A 342 14.17 24.81 -29.46
N ALA A 343 14.86 25.86 -29.89
CA ALA A 343 16.22 25.81 -30.43
C ALA A 343 17.33 26.17 -29.42
N ALA A 344 17.01 26.68 -28.22
CA ALA A 344 18.01 27.15 -27.23
C ALA A 344 18.21 26.22 -26.00
N ARG A 345 17.79 24.94 -26.04
CA ARG A 345 17.75 24.04 -24.86
C ARG A 345 19.04 23.25 -24.56
N VAL A 346 20.20 23.83 -24.82
CA VAL A 346 21.49 23.28 -24.35
C VAL A 346 21.82 24.01 -23.05
N GLY A 347 21.31 23.53 -21.91
CA GLY A 347 21.63 24.11 -20.59
C GLY A 347 20.49 24.24 -19.57
N GLN A 348 19.34 23.57 -19.74
CA GLN A 348 18.33 23.53 -18.67
C GLN A 348 18.87 22.83 -17.43
N ALA A 349 18.64 23.43 -16.26
CA ALA A 349 18.96 22.85 -14.97
C ALA A 349 18.22 21.53 -14.76
N LEU A 350 18.92 20.54 -14.20
CA LEU A 350 18.31 19.27 -13.80
C LEU A 350 17.42 19.49 -12.57
N PRO A 351 16.28 18.76 -12.48
CA PRO A 351 15.53 18.66 -11.24
C PRO A 351 16.45 18.31 -10.07
N ALA A 352 16.22 18.98 -8.93
CA ALA A 352 16.93 18.64 -7.69
C ALA A 352 16.78 17.15 -7.34
N SER A 353 15.63 16.55 -7.67
CA SER A 353 15.33 15.13 -7.46
C SER A 353 16.19 14.19 -8.32
N ILE A 354 16.47 14.51 -9.59
CA ILE A 354 17.46 13.74 -10.37
C ILE A 354 18.83 13.81 -9.71
N THR A 355 19.27 15.00 -9.29
CA THR A 355 20.57 15.16 -8.66
C THR A 355 20.66 14.34 -7.37
N ALA A 356 19.61 14.36 -6.55
CA ALA A 356 19.52 13.56 -5.33
C ALA A 356 19.57 12.05 -5.62
N ALA A 357 18.83 11.58 -6.62
CA ALA A 357 18.85 10.17 -7.02
C ALA A 357 20.23 9.72 -7.53
N LEU A 358 20.88 10.52 -8.37
CA LEU A 358 22.24 10.24 -8.86
C LEU A 358 23.30 10.24 -7.74
N GLN A 359 23.03 10.88 -6.61
CA GLN A 359 23.92 10.94 -5.44
C GLN A 359 23.60 9.90 -4.36
N SER A 360 22.46 9.18 -4.44
CA SER A 360 22.08 8.19 -3.42
C SER A 360 22.88 6.90 -3.54
N ALA A 361 23.79 6.67 -2.60
CA ALA A 361 24.54 5.42 -2.52
C ALA A 361 23.63 4.21 -2.30
N GLU A 362 22.54 4.39 -1.54
CA GLU A 362 21.56 3.36 -1.23
C GLU A 362 20.83 2.91 -2.50
N LEU A 363 20.44 3.83 -3.37
CA LEU A 363 19.80 3.49 -4.65
C LEU A 363 20.76 2.72 -5.56
N TRP A 364 22.02 3.18 -5.66
CA TRP A 364 23.04 2.55 -6.51
C TRP A 364 23.62 1.25 -5.94
N SER A 365 23.31 0.93 -4.68
CA SER A 365 23.54 -0.42 -4.14
C SER A 365 22.57 -1.45 -4.72
N ILE A 366 21.41 -1.00 -5.22
CA ILE A 366 20.36 -1.86 -5.77
C ILE A 366 20.40 -1.88 -7.29
N PHE A 367 20.63 -0.76 -7.96
CA PHE A 367 20.58 -0.65 -9.42
C PHE A 367 21.96 -0.55 -10.04
N ASN A 368 22.15 -1.18 -11.22
CA ASN A 368 23.38 -1.05 -11.98
C ASN A 368 23.65 0.42 -12.35
N SER A 369 24.94 0.76 -12.42
CA SER A 369 25.36 2.09 -12.89
C SER A 369 24.75 2.39 -14.26
N GLY A 370 24.17 3.59 -14.39
CA GLY A 370 23.51 4.06 -15.60
C GLY A 370 22.03 3.68 -15.72
N ALA A 371 21.39 3.09 -14.70
CA ALA A 371 19.94 2.86 -14.71
C ALA A 371 19.12 4.16 -14.75
N LEU A 372 19.67 5.25 -14.18
CA LEU A 372 19.19 6.62 -14.38
C LEU A 372 20.36 7.49 -14.83
N ASN A 373 20.15 8.32 -15.84
CA ASN A 373 21.11 9.33 -16.27
C ASN A 373 20.40 10.66 -16.49
N GLY A 374 21.07 11.77 -16.16
CA GLY A 374 20.68 13.11 -16.60
C GLY A 374 21.79 13.72 -17.46
N CYS A 375 21.48 14.37 -18.59
CA CYS A 375 22.54 15.09 -19.32
C CYS A 375 22.87 16.40 -18.65
N THR A 376 24.16 16.57 -18.39
CA THR A 376 24.80 17.85 -18.16
C THR A 376 25.62 18.21 -19.39
N SER A 377 25.20 19.19 -20.19
CA SER A 377 26.14 19.85 -21.12
C SER A 377 26.95 20.97 -20.45
N ALA A 378 26.61 21.34 -19.20
CA ALA A 378 27.28 22.39 -18.45
C ALA A 378 28.36 21.82 -17.51
N THR A 379 29.52 22.48 -17.48
CA THR A 379 30.61 22.24 -16.53
C THR A 379 30.12 22.28 -15.08
N ALA A 380 30.73 21.48 -14.19
CA ALA A 380 30.29 21.28 -12.81
C ALA A 380 30.10 22.55 -11.94
N ALA A 381 30.61 23.71 -12.37
CA ALA A 381 30.50 24.99 -11.67
C ALA A 381 29.14 25.70 -11.82
N ASP A 382 28.27 25.29 -12.75
CA ASP A 382 27.00 25.98 -13.07
C ASP A 382 25.75 25.24 -12.57
N ARG A 383 25.92 24.33 -11.61
CA ARG A 383 24.86 23.46 -11.08
C ARG A 383 23.96 24.23 -10.11
N THR A 384 22.99 24.97 -10.63
CA THR A 384 21.82 25.36 -9.84
C THR A 384 20.77 24.25 -9.95
N ALA A 385 20.48 23.59 -8.83
CA ALA A 385 19.37 22.63 -8.77
C ALA A 385 18.06 23.40 -8.94
N MET A 386 17.19 22.95 -9.86
CA MET A 386 15.91 23.61 -10.09
C MET A 386 14.88 23.13 -9.06
N ASP A 387 14.19 24.07 -8.41
CA ASP A 387 12.98 23.79 -7.65
C ASP A 387 11.83 23.58 -8.64
N VAL A 388 11.48 22.31 -8.86
CA VAL A 388 10.41 21.91 -9.77
C VAL A 388 9.06 22.48 -9.33
N GLY A 389 8.80 22.60 -8.02
CA GLY A 389 7.55 23.16 -7.50
C GLY A 389 7.34 24.61 -7.90
N VAL A 390 8.42 25.41 -7.95
CA VAL A 390 8.39 26.78 -8.47
C VAL A 390 8.23 26.76 -9.99
N ALA A 391 9.00 25.93 -10.70
CA ALA A 391 8.96 25.82 -12.16
C ALA A 391 7.56 25.45 -12.68
N LEU A 392 6.85 24.55 -12.00
CA LEU A 392 5.52 24.08 -12.40
C LEU A 392 4.42 25.15 -12.25
N ARG A 393 4.68 26.25 -11.52
CA ARG A 393 3.75 27.38 -11.39
C ARG A 393 3.83 28.36 -12.57
N GLU A 394 4.94 28.35 -13.31
CA GLU A 394 5.11 29.22 -14.47
C GLU A 394 4.08 28.86 -15.57
N PRO A 395 3.49 29.84 -16.26
CA PRO A 395 2.50 29.59 -17.30
C PRO A 395 3.04 28.69 -18.42
N ILE A 396 2.21 27.75 -18.88
CA ILE A 396 2.49 26.88 -20.01
C ILE A 396 2.26 27.67 -21.31
N GLU A 397 3.24 27.60 -22.21
CA GLU A 397 3.22 28.26 -23.54
C GLU A 397 3.03 27.26 -24.70
N GLY A 398 3.12 25.96 -24.41
CA GLY A 398 2.91 24.90 -25.39
C GLY A 398 3.51 23.57 -24.99
N PRO A 399 3.39 22.54 -25.85
CA PRO A 399 4.00 21.23 -25.63
C PRO A 399 5.53 21.30 -25.47
N GLY A 400 6.06 20.50 -24.56
CA GLY A 400 7.48 20.40 -24.25
C GLY A 400 8.24 19.38 -25.11
N ILE A 401 9.22 18.73 -24.50
CA ILE A 401 10.00 17.65 -25.13
C ILE A 401 9.11 16.39 -25.18
N PRO A 402 9.06 15.67 -26.31
CA PRO A 402 8.37 14.38 -26.35
C PRO A 402 9.02 13.34 -25.44
N LEU A 403 8.19 12.51 -24.81
CA LEU A 403 8.64 11.34 -24.05
C LEU A 403 8.71 10.13 -24.99
N LEU A 404 9.84 9.44 -24.99
CA LEU A 404 10.13 8.32 -25.88
C LEU A 404 10.31 7.03 -25.08
N ILE A 405 9.60 5.98 -25.50
CA ILE A 405 9.85 4.60 -25.08
C ILE A 405 10.57 3.92 -26.23
N VAL A 406 11.84 3.57 -26.01
CA VAL A 406 12.69 2.87 -26.98
C VAL A 406 12.73 1.40 -26.59
N CYS A 407 12.28 0.52 -27.47
CA CYS A 407 12.31 -0.93 -27.23
C CYS A 407 13.73 -1.48 -27.36
N ARG A 408 13.93 -2.76 -26.99
CA ARG A 408 15.22 -3.45 -27.24
C ARG A 408 15.61 -3.46 -28.71
N ASP A 409 14.62 -3.56 -29.61
CA ASP A 409 14.79 -3.15 -31.00
C ASP A 409 14.70 -1.62 -31.08
N ALA A 410 15.86 -0.96 -31.25
CA ALA A 410 15.96 0.49 -31.28
C ALA A 410 15.21 1.15 -32.45
N ALA A 411 14.79 0.39 -33.48
CA ALA A 411 13.94 0.90 -34.54
C ALA A 411 12.48 1.10 -34.08
N LYS A 412 12.07 0.43 -32.99
CA LYS A 412 10.72 0.48 -32.43
C LYS A 412 10.68 1.48 -31.30
N VAL A 413 10.07 2.62 -31.58
CA VAL A 413 9.92 3.73 -30.64
C VAL A 413 8.47 4.13 -30.56
N LEU A 414 7.95 4.23 -29.34
CA LEU A 414 6.65 4.84 -29.05
C LEU A 414 6.88 6.26 -28.53
N THR A 415 6.22 7.25 -29.16
CA THR A 415 6.42 8.67 -28.90
C THR A 415 5.16 9.29 -28.32
N TYR A 416 5.30 9.92 -27.15
CA TYR A 416 4.28 10.74 -26.52
C TYR A 416 4.58 12.21 -26.82
N GLY A 417 3.88 12.77 -27.82
CA GLY A 417 3.88 14.19 -28.12
C GLY A 417 2.79 14.94 -27.34
N GLY A 418 2.74 16.26 -27.47
CA GLY A 418 1.61 17.06 -26.98
C GLY A 418 1.53 17.31 -25.47
N GLY A 419 2.50 16.80 -24.70
CA GLY A 419 2.54 16.92 -23.24
C GLY A 419 1.92 15.72 -22.52
N MET A 420 2.18 15.63 -21.22
CA MET A 420 1.75 14.53 -20.35
C MET A 420 0.84 15.06 -19.24
N GLU A 421 -0.06 14.21 -18.77
CA GLU A 421 -0.72 14.41 -17.47
C GLU A 421 0.33 14.43 -16.35
N ASP A 422 0.05 15.16 -15.28
CA ASP A 422 0.97 15.23 -14.13
C ASP A 422 1.12 13.83 -13.51
N CYS A 423 2.36 13.45 -13.22
CA CYS A 423 2.68 12.11 -12.74
C CYS A 423 2.06 11.83 -11.36
N LEU A 424 1.53 10.62 -11.21
CA LEU A 424 1.13 10.04 -9.94
C LEU A 424 2.16 8.98 -9.54
N THR A 425 2.36 8.78 -8.24
CA THR A 425 3.33 7.80 -7.74
C THR A 425 2.73 6.90 -6.68
N ASN A 426 3.10 5.64 -6.70
CA ASN A 426 2.82 4.69 -5.62
C ASN A 426 4.14 4.03 -5.20
N THR A 427 4.75 4.61 -4.17
CA THR A 427 6.09 4.28 -3.68
C THR A 427 6.06 3.67 -2.29
N GLY A 428 4.89 3.58 -1.65
CA GLY A 428 4.78 3.23 -0.24
C GLY A 428 5.37 4.28 0.72
N TYR A 429 5.87 5.41 0.21
CA TYR A 429 6.29 6.55 1.02
C TYR A 429 5.10 7.46 1.24
N TYR A 430 4.58 7.46 2.46
CA TYR A 430 3.45 8.31 2.85
C TYR A 430 3.96 9.51 3.62
N GLU A 431 3.93 10.71 3.05
CA GLU A 431 4.34 11.95 3.75
C GLU A 431 3.63 12.09 5.11
N ALA A 432 2.33 11.74 5.17
CA ALA A 432 1.55 11.72 6.39
C ALA A 432 2.13 10.83 7.51
N ALA A 433 2.88 9.77 7.19
CA ALA A 433 3.55 8.93 8.19
C ALA A 433 4.78 9.62 8.82
N TYR A 434 5.31 10.66 8.18
CA TYR A 434 6.48 11.43 8.62
C TYR A 434 6.11 12.70 9.39
N VAL A 435 4.84 13.11 9.32
CA VAL A 435 4.32 14.28 10.03
C VAL A 435 4.21 13.98 11.54
N PRO A 436 4.88 14.72 12.45
CA PRO A 436 4.84 14.46 13.89
C PRO A 436 3.43 14.41 14.47
N GLU A 437 2.54 15.31 14.04
CA GLU A 437 1.15 15.38 14.50
C GLU A 437 0.33 14.13 14.12
N ARG A 438 0.76 13.38 13.10
CA ARG A 438 0.12 12.11 12.69
C ARG A 438 0.62 10.91 13.49
N ASN A 439 1.67 11.11 14.29
CA ASN A 439 2.28 10.11 15.14
C ASN A 439 2.01 10.35 16.63
N ASP A 440 1.23 11.37 16.99
CA ASP A 440 0.83 11.65 18.38
C ASP A 440 -0.57 11.08 18.68
N VAL A 441 -0.71 10.32 19.78
CA VAL A 441 -1.98 9.68 20.14
C VAL A 441 -3.10 10.68 20.44
N ALA A 442 -2.81 11.82 21.07
CA ALA A 442 -3.85 12.79 21.42
C ALA A 442 -4.44 13.41 20.15
N ARG A 443 -3.58 13.82 19.20
CA ARG A 443 -4.00 14.29 17.87
C ARG A 443 -4.68 13.21 17.05
N HIS A 444 -4.21 11.98 17.16
CA HIS A 444 -4.83 10.84 16.50
C HIS A 444 -6.28 10.61 16.98
N ARG A 445 -6.50 10.55 18.30
CA ARG A 445 -7.83 10.36 18.90
C ARG A 445 -8.75 11.56 18.67
N GLU A 446 -8.20 12.79 18.66
CA GLU A 446 -8.94 14.00 18.30
C GLU A 446 -9.49 13.90 16.87
N ARG A 447 -8.65 13.44 15.94
CA ARG A 447 -8.98 13.29 14.52
C ARG A 447 -9.95 12.14 14.25
N PHE A 448 -9.79 11.02 14.94
CA PHE A 448 -10.56 9.79 14.68
C PHE A 448 -11.39 9.41 15.91
N ARG A 449 -12.38 10.21 16.27
CA ARG A 449 -13.22 9.94 17.46
C ARG A 449 -14.04 8.67 17.28
N THR A 450 -14.02 7.79 18.28
CA THR A 450 -14.94 6.64 18.35
C THR A 450 -16.31 7.16 18.76
N ALA A 451 -17.22 7.34 17.80
CA ALA A 451 -18.61 7.67 18.09
C ALA A 451 -19.34 6.40 18.55
N TYR A 452 -19.28 6.11 19.85
CA TYR A 452 -20.23 5.21 20.51
C TYR A 452 -20.92 6.05 21.58
N ASN A 453 -22.00 6.73 21.21
CA ASN A 453 -22.88 7.31 22.23
C ASN A 453 -23.51 6.13 22.97
N GLU A 454 -23.28 6.09 24.28
CA GLU A 454 -24.06 5.29 25.21
C GLU A 454 -25.54 5.55 24.95
N VAL A 455 -26.29 4.52 24.57
CA VAL A 455 -27.75 4.55 24.70
C VAL A 455 -28.05 4.38 26.18
N SER A 456 -27.86 5.45 26.93
CA SER A 456 -28.34 5.62 28.30
C SER A 456 -29.70 6.31 28.23
N GLY A 457 -30.72 5.62 28.76
CA GLY A 457 -32.13 5.87 28.48
C GLY A 457 -32.69 7.27 28.81
N GLY A 458 -33.72 7.66 28.05
CA GLY A 458 -34.49 8.85 28.30
C GLY A 458 -35.54 9.19 27.22
N GLY A 459 -36.56 8.34 27.06
CA GLY A 459 -37.92 8.76 26.64
C GLY A 459 -38.31 8.67 25.15
N GLY A 460 -39.24 7.75 24.86
CA GLY A 460 -40.33 7.97 23.89
C GLY A 460 -40.37 7.06 22.64
N GLU A 461 -41.06 5.92 22.77
CA GLU A 461 -41.96 5.22 21.80
C GLU A 461 -41.49 5.05 20.33
N SER A 462 -41.57 3.88 19.68
CA SER A 462 -42.63 2.87 19.71
C SER A 462 -42.09 1.51 19.24
N GLU A 463 -42.64 0.46 19.84
CA GLU A 463 -42.38 -0.96 19.58
C GLU A 463 -42.69 -1.39 18.14
N GLY A 464 -41.92 -2.38 17.67
CA GLY A 464 -42.19 -3.19 16.49
C GLY A 464 -41.45 -4.51 16.64
N VAL A 465 -42.13 -5.48 17.24
CA VAL A 465 -41.70 -6.88 17.44
C VAL A 465 -41.44 -7.53 16.07
N GLU A 466 -40.29 -8.18 15.88
CA GLU A 466 -40.15 -9.22 14.84
C GLU A 466 -39.68 -10.53 15.47
N GLU A 467 -40.58 -11.49 15.43
CA GLU A 467 -40.43 -12.90 15.81
C GLU A 467 -39.41 -13.63 14.94
N ASN A 468 -38.69 -14.55 15.58
CA ASN A 468 -38.00 -15.67 14.96
C ASN A 468 -38.93 -16.45 14.01
N THR A 469 -38.61 -16.47 12.72
CA THR A 469 -38.95 -17.63 11.87
C THR A 469 -37.78 -18.01 10.97
N SER A 470 -37.38 -19.27 11.14
CA SER A 470 -36.43 -20.02 10.33
C SER A 470 -36.94 -20.18 8.89
N ALA A 471 -36.20 -19.68 7.91
CA ALA A 471 -36.16 -20.22 6.55
C ALA A 471 -34.95 -19.67 5.80
N THR A 472 -34.00 -20.54 5.46
CA THR A 472 -32.95 -20.27 4.46
C THR A 472 -33.57 -19.97 3.09
N PRO A 473 -33.20 -18.86 2.41
CA PRO A 473 -33.42 -18.70 0.98
C PRO A 473 -32.09 -18.80 0.19
N PRO A 474 -32.16 -19.06 -1.13
CA PRO A 474 -31.05 -19.61 -1.90
C PRO A 474 -30.03 -18.54 -2.34
N MET A 475 -28.81 -19.01 -2.61
CA MET A 475 -27.78 -18.29 -3.35
C MET A 475 -28.33 -17.79 -4.68
N HIS A 476 -28.28 -16.47 -4.94
CA HIS A 476 -28.01 -15.86 -6.26
C HIS A 476 -27.88 -14.32 -6.17
N GLY A 477 -26.89 -13.77 -6.88
CA GLY A 477 -26.94 -12.41 -7.44
C GLY A 477 -26.39 -11.25 -6.60
N ARG A 478 -25.48 -10.47 -7.20
CA ARG A 478 -25.17 -9.09 -6.80
C ARG A 478 -26.44 -8.24 -6.86
N LEU A 479 -26.94 -7.76 -5.72
CA LEU A 479 -28.00 -6.74 -5.67
C LEU A 479 -27.49 -5.45 -6.32
N LYS A 480 -28.19 -4.97 -7.34
CA LYS A 480 -27.86 -3.71 -8.02
C LYS A 480 -28.18 -2.54 -7.07
N LYS A 481 -27.43 -1.43 -7.17
CA LYS A 481 -27.63 -0.19 -6.38
C LYS A 481 -29.11 0.26 -6.33
N LYS A 482 -29.85 0.06 -7.42
CA LYS A 482 -31.30 0.35 -7.52
C LYS A 482 -32.16 -0.54 -6.62
N GLU A 483 -31.81 -1.80 -6.49
CA GLU A 483 -32.54 -2.79 -5.68
C GLU A 483 -32.22 -2.60 -4.19
N TYR A 484 -30.96 -2.26 -3.84
CA TYR A 484 -30.58 -1.85 -2.48
C TYR A 484 -31.34 -0.59 -2.02
N LEU A 485 -31.45 0.41 -2.89
CA LEU A 485 -32.23 1.63 -2.59
C LEU A 485 -33.73 1.37 -2.51
N ALA A 486 -34.26 0.39 -3.28
CA ALA A 486 -35.65 -0.04 -3.17
C ALA A 486 -35.91 -0.77 -1.85
N MET A 487 -35.01 -1.66 -1.44
CA MET A 487 -35.06 -2.36 -0.16
C MET A 487 -35.04 -1.39 1.04
N LEU A 488 -34.20 -0.35 1.00
CA LEU A 488 -34.20 0.69 2.04
C LEU A 488 -35.53 1.44 2.11
N LYS A 489 -36.13 1.73 0.96
CA LYS A 489 -37.45 2.41 0.86
C LYS A 489 -38.58 1.53 1.41
N GLU A 490 -38.52 0.23 1.18
CA GLU A 490 -39.50 -0.76 1.67
C GLU A 490 -39.40 -0.97 3.19
N LYS A 491 -38.18 -0.91 3.74
CA LYS A 491 -37.91 -0.98 5.19
C LYS A 491 -38.17 0.34 5.95
N GLY A 492 -38.70 1.38 5.29
CA GLY A 492 -38.90 2.70 5.91
C GLY A 492 -37.61 3.41 6.33
N GLN A 493 -36.44 2.88 5.93
CA GLN A 493 -35.13 3.42 6.26
C GLN A 493 -34.74 4.47 5.20
N LYS A 494 -34.44 5.69 5.64
CA LYS A 494 -33.86 6.69 4.74
C LYS A 494 -32.39 6.33 4.50
N PRO A 495 -31.88 6.39 3.25
CA PRO A 495 -30.44 6.36 3.05
C PRO A 495 -29.84 7.53 3.85
N ASN A 496 -28.77 7.26 4.61
CA ASN A 496 -28.07 8.27 5.39
C ASN A 496 -27.87 9.52 4.53
N LYS A 497 -28.40 10.65 5.01
CA LYS A 497 -28.41 11.90 4.26
C LYS A 497 -26.94 12.31 4.03
N PRO A 498 -26.51 12.56 2.79
CA PRO A 498 -25.13 12.90 2.50
C PRO A 498 -24.85 14.32 2.98
N GLN A 499 -23.80 14.49 3.78
CA GLN A 499 -22.95 15.67 3.60
C GLN A 499 -22.37 15.52 2.19
N SER A 500 -22.48 16.56 1.36
CA SER A 500 -22.38 16.46 -0.10
C SER A 500 -21.05 15.87 -0.57
N ASP A 501 -21.01 14.57 -0.85
CA ASP A 501 -19.93 13.92 -1.57
C ASP A 501 -20.52 12.88 -2.54
N GLY A 502 -20.13 13.03 -3.82
CA GLY A 502 -20.63 12.26 -4.94
C GLY A 502 -20.36 10.77 -4.78
N ALA A 503 -21.42 9.98 -4.89
CA ALA A 503 -21.33 8.53 -5.00
C ALA A 503 -20.76 8.16 -6.39
N ASP A 504 -19.45 7.90 -6.45
CA ASP A 504 -18.73 6.90 -7.27
C ASP A 504 -17.25 7.33 -7.38
N GLU A 505 -16.56 7.45 -6.24
CA GLU A 505 -15.10 7.66 -6.16
C GLU A 505 -14.46 6.41 -5.54
N GLU A 506 -13.98 5.53 -6.41
CA GLU A 506 -12.62 4.98 -6.33
C GLU A 506 -11.69 6.11 -6.82
N ASP A 507 -10.61 6.36 -6.08
CA ASP A 507 -9.43 7.16 -6.42
C ASP A 507 -9.53 8.67 -6.76
N GLY A 508 -8.69 9.42 -6.03
CA GLY A 508 -7.42 9.89 -6.60
C GLY A 508 -7.43 11.24 -7.28
N ALA A 509 -8.56 11.93 -7.37
CA ALA A 509 -8.56 13.31 -7.87
C ALA A 509 -8.04 14.26 -6.77
N VAL A 510 -6.76 14.62 -6.85
CA VAL A 510 -6.15 15.70 -6.06
C VAL A 510 -6.90 17.00 -6.36
N SER A 511 -7.77 17.43 -5.44
CA SER A 511 -8.32 18.78 -5.46
C SER A 511 -7.23 19.76 -5.05
N ARG A 512 -6.76 20.56 -6.02
CA ARG A 512 -5.81 21.66 -5.81
C ARG A 512 -6.54 22.91 -5.32
N SER A 513 -7.08 22.89 -4.09
CA SER A 513 -7.33 24.08 -3.26
C SER A 513 -8.17 23.77 -2.01
N ALA A 514 -7.61 24.07 -0.84
CA ALA A 514 -8.25 24.24 0.49
C ALA A 514 -8.51 22.97 1.37
N PRO A 515 -8.47 23.13 2.72
CA PRO A 515 -8.31 22.03 3.67
C PRO A 515 -9.66 21.49 4.17
N ALA A 516 -9.70 20.17 4.40
CA ALA A 516 -10.84 19.36 4.86
C ALA A 516 -11.80 18.89 3.75
N GLY A 517 -11.51 17.68 3.24
CA GLY A 517 -12.35 16.88 2.35
C GLY A 517 -11.59 15.62 1.92
N SER A 518 -12.18 14.44 2.13
CA SER A 518 -11.70 13.06 1.85
C SER A 518 -10.33 12.89 1.16
N CYS A 519 -9.41 12.21 1.83
CA CYS A 519 -7.98 12.50 1.73
C CYS A 519 -7.11 11.26 1.44
N ILE A 520 -6.77 11.04 0.18
CA ILE A 520 -5.72 10.07 -0.18
C ILE A 520 -4.35 10.55 0.30
N SER A 521 -4.12 11.87 0.33
CA SER A 521 -2.94 12.49 0.96
C SER A 521 -2.91 12.38 2.49
N ASN A 522 -3.99 11.95 3.14
CA ASN A 522 -4.00 11.74 4.59
C ASN A 522 -3.95 10.28 5.00
N SER A 523 -4.25 9.34 4.11
CA SER A 523 -4.27 7.92 4.49
C SER A 523 -2.83 7.39 4.51
N ILE A 524 -2.52 6.50 5.45
CA ILE A 524 -1.19 5.89 5.56
C ILE A 524 -1.36 4.41 5.26
N GLY A 525 -0.84 3.96 4.12
CA GLY A 525 -0.95 2.58 3.69
C GLY A 525 -1.68 2.37 2.35
N GLY A 526 -1.64 1.14 1.85
CA GLY A 526 -2.12 0.76 0.52
C GLY A 526 -1.82 -0.68 0.15
N THR A 527 -1.89 -0.98 -1.16
CA THR A 527 -1.57 -2.31 -1.72
C THR A 527 -0.07 -2.46 -1.92
N PHE A 528 0.44 -3.66 -1.65
CA PHE A 528 1.83 -4.06 -1.90
C PHE A 528 1.91 -5.21 -2.93
N PRO A 529 2.98 -5.26 -3.73
CA PRO A 529 4.20 -4.44 -3.66
C PRO A 529 4.03 -3.00 -4.18
N ILE A 530 5.00 -2.16 -3.83
CA ILE A 530 5.07 -0.75 -4.25
C ILE A 530 6.10 -0.56 -5.36
N GLY A 531 6.12 0.65 -5.93
CA GLY A 531 7.15 1.09 -6.87
C GLY A 531 6.60 1.32 -8.27
N GLU A 532 5.94 2.45 -8.48
CA GLU A 532 5.45 2.85 -9.81
C GLU A 532 5.31 4.36 -9.94
N VAL A 533 5.56 4.86 -11.15
CA VAL A 533 5.14 6.18 -11.63
C VAL A 533 4.11 6.00 -12.74
N ILE A 534 2.97 6.65 -12.62
CA ILE A 534 1.86 6.56 -13.57
C ILE A 534 1.61 7.93 -14.19
N THR A 535 1.47 7.96 -15.50
CA THR A 535 1.05 9.14 -16.25
C THR A 535 0.26 8.72 -17.50
N GLU A 536 -0.22 9.68 -18.27
CA GLU A 536 -0.97 9.46 -19.50
C GLU A 536 -0.64 10.59 -20.49
N SER A 537 -0.66 10.30 -21.80
CA SER A 537 -0.57 11.35 -22.84
C SER A 537 -1.68 12.37 -22.64
N PHE A 538 -1.40 13.66 -22.48
CA PHE A 538 -2.46 14.66 -22.28
C PHE A 538 -3.44 14.66 -23.46
N ASP A 539 -2.90 14.86 -24.67
CA ASP A 539 -3.59 14.63 -25.94
C ASP A 539 -3.28 13.22 -26.46
N LEU A 540 -4.26 12.31 -26.43
CA LEU A 540 -4.08 10.95 -26.93
C LEU A 540 -3.73 10.90 -28.43
N SER A 541 -4.13 11.89 -29.22
CA SER A 541 -3.83 11.90 -30.66
C SER A 541 -2.36 12.15 -30.98
N GLN A 542 -1.57 12.55 -29.98
CA GLN A 542 -0.13 12.80 -30.09
C GLN A 542 0.72 11.59 -29.66
N LEU A 543 0.09 10.46 -29.33
CA LEU A 543 0.76 9.20 -29.07
C LEU A 543 0.86 8.37 -30.36
N SER A 544 2.06 8.07 -30.85
CA SER A 544 2.25 7.24 -32.05
C SER A 544 3.60 6.52 -32.07
N GLY A 545 3.67 5.41 -32.79
CA GLY A 545 4.90 4.63 -32.97
C GLY A 545 4.68 3.13 -32.89
N THR A 546 5.75 2.41 -32.59
CA THR A 546 5.72 0.95 -32.45
C THR A 546 6.43 0.52 -31.18
N CYS A 547 5.95 -0.56 -30.57
CA CYS A 547 6.57 -1.16 -29.39
C CYS A 547 6.40 -2.68 -29.41
N ASP A 548 7.27 -3.39 -28.68
CA ASP A 548 7.17 -4.84 -28.51
C ASP A 548 6.53 -5.17 -27.17
N VAL A 549 5.54 -6.06 -27.19
CA VAL A 549 4.83 -6.53 -25.99
C VAL A 549 5.33 -7.93 -25.65
N PHE A 550 5.89 -8.11 -24.46
CA PHE A 550 6.43 -9.39 -24.00
C PHE A 550 5.50 -10.13 -23.03
N ALA A 551 4.57 -9.44 -22.39
CA ALA A 551 3.56 -10.06 -21.53
C ALA A 551 2.24 -9.29 -21.56
N TYR A 552 1.14 -9.96 -21.23
CA TYR A 552 -0.21 -9.40 -21.18
C TYR A 552 -1.08 -10.24 -20.22
N PRO A 553 -2.18 -9.69 -19.68
CA PRO A 553 -3.14 -10.45 -18.91
C PRO A 553 -3.96 -11.37 -19.82
N ASP A 554 -4.09 -12.63 -19.44
CA ASP A 554 -5.04 -13.54 -20.07
C ASP A 554 -6.50 -13.19 -19.72
N MET A 555 -7.43 -14.01 -20.21
CA MET A 555 -8.87 -13.84 -19.93
C MET A 555 -9.24 -14.02 -18.45
N PHE A 556 -8.35 -14.60 -17.65
CA PHE A 556 -8.48 -14.77 -16.21
C PHE A 556 -7.69 -13.72 -15.40
N LYS A 557 -7.10 -12.72 -16.09
CA LYS A 557 -6.27 -11.66 -15.53
C LYS A 557 -4.97 -12.17 -14.89
N GLN A 558 -4.42 -13.25 -15.40
CA GLN A 558 -3.08 -13.71 -15.02
C GLN A 558 -2.07 -13.20 -16.04
N VAL A 559 -0.89 -12.81 -15.56
CA VAL A 559 0.23 -12.45 -16.43
C VAL A 559 0.61 -13.65 -17.29
N THR A 560 0.56 -13.45 -18.61
CA THR A 560 0.93 -14.44 -19.62
C THR A 560 2.04 -13.89 -20.48
N MET A 561 3.11 -14.67 -20.64
CA MET A 561 4.24 -14.31 -21.48
C MET A 561 3.94 -14.56 -22.95
N SER A 562 4.38 -13.65 -23.81
CA SER A 562 4.31 -13.83 -25.26
C SER A 562 5.43 -14.77 -25.72
N HIS A 563 5.05 -16.00 -26.07
CA HIS A 563 5.96 -17.02 -26.56
C HIS A 563 5.78 -17.29 -28.07
N PRO A 564 6.87 -17.62 -28.81
CA PRO A 564 8.25 -17.76 -28.34
C PRO A 564 9.02 -16.44 -28.18
N ALA A 565 8.48 -15.31 -28.65
CA ALA A 565 9.11 -14.00 -28.59
C ALA A 565 8.05 -12.89 -28.47
N PRO A 566 8.43 -11.68 -28.00
CA PRO A 566 7.55 -10.51 -28.00
C PRO A 566 6.95 -10.22 -29.38
N PHE A 567 5.73 -9.67 -29.42
CA PHE A 567 5.08 -9.24 -30.66
C PHE A 567 5.04 -7.71 -30.80
N THR A 568 5.13 -7.23 -32.04
CA THR A 568 5.05 -5.79 -32.31
C THR A 568 3.59 -5.31 -32.26
N MET A 569 3.37 -4.20 -31.57
CA MET A 569 2.16 -3.39 -31.55
C MET A 569 2.42 -2.01 -32.16
N THR A 570 1.60 -1.59 -33.12
CA THR A 570 1.62 -0.25 -33.73
C THR A 570 0.48 0.59 -33.17
N VAL A 571 0.83 1.80 -32.75
CA VAL A 571 -0.10 2.81 -32.24
C VAL A 571 -0.07 4.01 -33.16
N GLU A 572 -1.24 4.45 -33.62
CA GLU A 572 -1.41 5.68 -34.40
C GLU A 572 -2.45 6.56 -33.73
N ARG A 573 -2.06 7.80 -33.42
CA ARG A 573 -2.92 8.81 -32.78
C ARG A 573 -3.66 8.27 -31.54
N GLY A 574 -2.91 7.54 -30.71
CA GLY A 574 -3.37 6.94 -29.46
C GLY A 574 -4.18 5.66 -29.61
N VAL A 575 -4.34 5.13 -30.82
CA VAL A 575 -5.14 3.92 -31.10
C VAL A 575 -4.23 2.79 -31.54
N VAL A 576 -4.44 1.59 -31.00
CA VAL A 576 -3.79 0.37 -31.51
C VAL A 576 -4.34 0.07 -32.91
N THR A 577 -3.53 0.24 -33.95
CA THR A 577 -3.94 0.04 -35.37
C THR A 577 -3.52 -1.32 -35.90
N HIS A 578 -2.32 -1.79 -35.55
CA HIS A 578 -1.76 -3.04 -36.05
C HIS A 578 -1.09 -3.85 -34.95
N ILE A 579 -1.23 -5.17 -35.04
CA ILE A 579 -0.52 -6.17 -34.23
C ILE A 579 0.14 -7.14 -35.21
N SER A 580 1.42 -7.44 -35.00
CA SER A 580 2.17 -8.34 -35.90
C SER A 580 1.62 -9.77 -35.89
N ASN A 581 1.85 -10.50 -36.98
CA ASN A 581 1.35 -11.89 -37.15
C ASN A 581 1.88 -12.90 -36.12
N GLY A 582 2.93 -12.56 -35.37
CA GLY A 582 3.49 -13.40 -34.32
C GLY A 582 2.75 -13.32 -32.97
N ALA A 583 1.74 -12.47 -32.85
CA ALA A 583 1.01 -12.32 -31.59
C ALA A 583 0.18 -13.57 -31.24
N PRO A 584 0.14 -13.97 -29.95
CA PRO A 584 -0.69 -15.08 -29.51
C PRO A 584 -2.17 -14.87 -29.83
N LYS A 585 -2.86 -15.96 -30.24
CA LYS A 585 -4.29 -15.91 -30.58
C LYS A 585 -5.14 -15.34 -29.44
N GLU A 586 -4.85 -15.71 -28.21
CA GLU A 586 -5.59 -15.27 -27.03
C GLU A 586 -5.53 -13.74 -26.85
N PHE A 587 -4.39 -13.12 -27.15
CA PHE A 587 -4.27 -11.67 -27.14
C PHE A 587 -5.10 -11.01 -28.26
N LEU A 588 -5.10 -11.60 -29.45
CA LEU A 588 -5.92 -11.11 -30.57
C LEU A 588 -7.42 -11.22 -30.26
N ASP A 589 -7.84 -12.27 -29.56
CA ASP A 589 -9.22 -12.45 -29.10
C ASP A 589 -9.59 -11.36 -28.07
N LEU A 590 -8.69 -11.06 -27.12
CA LEU A 590 -8.86 -9.98 -26.14
C LEU A 590 -8.99 -8.60 -26.80
N LEU A 591 -8.10 -8.27 -27.74
CA LEU A 591 -8.15 -7.01 -28.48
C LEU A 591 -9.43 -6.89 -29.32
N SER A 592 -9.87 -8.00 -29.91
CA SER A 592 -11.13 -8.07 -30.68
C SER A 592 -12.33 -7.76 -29.78
N LEU A 593 -12.34 -8.29 -28.55
CA LEU A 593 -13.38 -8.01 -27.56
C LEU A 593 -13.42 -6.53 -27.18
N VAL A 594 -12.26 -5.90 -26.95
CA VAL A 594 -12.19 -4.46 -26.66
C VAL A 594 -12.79 -3.65 -27.81
N ARG A 595 -12.36 -3.93 -29.05
CA ARG A 595 -12.85 -3.23 -30.25
C ARG A 595 -14.34 -3.45 -30.50
N GLN A 596 -14.87 -4.63 -30.22
CA GLN A 596 -16.30 -4.90 -30.35
C GLN A 596 -17.15 -4.05 -29.38
N VAL A 597 -16.63 -3.78 -28.18
CA VAL A 597 -17.38 -3.07 -27.13
C VAL A 597 -17.14 -1.56 -27.15
N GLU A 598 -15.91 -1.13 -27.42
CA GLU A 598 -15.48 0.27 -27.31
C GLU A 598 -15.20 0.92 -28.68
N GLY A 599 -15.25 0.16 -29.77
CA GLY A 599 -14.93 0.58 -31.13
C GLY A 599 -13.42 0.69 -31.35
N LYS A 600 -12.79 1.70 -30.72
CA LYS A 600 -11.34 1.91 -30.78
C LYS A 600 -10.69 1.45 -29.48
N CYS A 601 -9.61 0.70 -29.61
CA CYS A 601 -8.71 0.36 -28.50
C CYS A 601 -7.68 1.48 -28.36
N TYR A 602 -7.89 2.36 -27.38
CA TYR A 602 -6.94 3.42 -27.07
C TYR A 602 -5.84 2.89 -26.14
N VAL A 603 -4.68 3.54 -26.19
CA VAL A 603 -3.66 3.44 -25.14
C VAL A 603 -3.87 4.62 -24.19
N ARG A 604 -4.16 4.33 -22.93
CA ARG A 604 -4.54 5.35 -21.93
C ARG A 604 -3.39 5.63 -20.97
N GLU A 605 -2.88 4.61 -20.31
CA GLU A 605 -1.88 4.78 -19.26
C GLU A 605 -0.48 4.47 -19.76
N LEU A 606 0.50 5.16 -19.19
CA LEU A 606 1.91 4.78 -19.15
C LEU A 606 2.27 4.53 -17.68
N GLY A 607 2.52 3.27 -17.35
CA GLY A 607 3.09 2.89 -16.07
C GLY A 607 4.58 2.59 -16.18
N ILE A 608 5.33 3.13 -15.22
CA ILE A 608 6.78 2.95 -15.09
C ILE A 608 7.01 2.23 -13.77
N GLY A 609 7.20 0.91 -13.82
CA GLY A 609 7.47 0.13 -12.64
C GLY A 609 8.91 0.30 -12.16
N LEU A 610 9.08 0.34 -10.83
CA LEU A 610 10.34 0.69 -10.16
C LEU A 610 10.91 -0.47 -9.36
N ASN A 611 10.15 -1.54 -9.17
CA ASN A 611 10.53 -2.67 -8.33
C ASN A 611 11.51 -3.57 -9.08
N PRO A 612 12.76 -3.68 -8.60
CA PRO A 612 13.79 -4.38 -9.35
C PRO A 612 13.71 -5.90 -9.20
N TYR A 613 12.92 -6.40 -8.24
CA TYR A 613 12.83 -7.82 -7.88
C TYR A 613 11.73 -8.58 -8.63
N VAL A 614 10.99 -7.90 -9.51
CA VAL A 614 9.94 -8.48 -10.35
C VAL A 614 10.23 -8.09 -11.79
N GLY A 615 10.02 -9.01 -12.72
CA GLY A 615 10.24 -8.78 -14.15
C GLY A 615 10.34 -10.07 -14.94
N PRO A 616 10.85 -10.04 -16.18
CA PRO A 616 10.92 -11.23 -17.04
C PRO A 616 11.71 -12.42 -16.44
N ALA A 617 12.67 -12.15 -15.55
CA ALA A 617 13.44 -13.19 -14.84
C ALA A 617 12.73 -13.71 -13.57
N HIS A 618 11.80 -12.93 -13.02
CA HIS A 618 11.07 -13.20 -11.78
C HIS A 618 9.60 -12.85 -12.00
N VAL A 619 8.92 -13.70 -12.77
CA VAL A 619 7.52 -13.49 -13.17
C VAL A 619 6.60 -13.91 -12.03
N VAL A 620 5.61 -13.07 -11.76
CA VAL A 620 4.50 -13.37 -10.85
C VAL A 620 3.20 -13.35 -11.65
N SER A 621 2.27 -14.25 -11.30
CA SER A 621 1.01 -14.39 -12.05
C SER A 621 0.03 -13.24 -11.83
N ASP A 622 0.14 -12.47 -10.75
CA ASP A 622 -0.75 -11.35 -10.47
C ASP A 622 -0.33 -10.08 -11.24
N VAL A 623 -1.27 -9.51 -11.99
CA VAL A 623 -1.02 -8.34 -12.86
C VAL A 623 -0.68 -7.10 -12.04
N THR A 624 -1.42 -6.83 -10.96
CA THR A 624 -1.20 -5.65 -10.09
C THR A 624 0.20 -5.64 -9.47
N THR A 625 0.69 -6.84 -9.11
CA THR A 625 2.04 -7.06 -8.61
C THR A 625 3.06 -6.89 -9.73
N PHE A 626 2.78 -7.45 -10.92
CA PHE A 626 3.71 -7.38 -12.06
C PHE A 626 3.82 -5.99 -12.68
N GLU A 627 2.81 -5.12 -12.59
CA GLU A 627 2.88 -3.68 -12.94
C GLU A 627 4.04 -2.95 -12.23
N ARG A 628 4.48 -3.44 -11.08
CA ARG A 628 5.60 -2.85 -10.34
C ARG A 628 6.97 -3.18 -10.91
N GLN A 629 7.07 -4.15 -11.82
CA GLN A 629 8.33 -4.63 -12.39
C GLN A 629 9.19 -3.51 -12.97
N TRP A 630 10.51 -3.61 -12.85
CA TRP A 630 11.46 -2.66 -13.44
C TRP A 630 11.35 -2.61 -14.97
N GLY A 631 10.50 -1.72 -15.47
CA GLY A 631 10.13 -1.66 -16.88
C GLY A 631 8.87 -0.82 -17.12
N ILE A 632 8.22 -1.07 -18.26
CA ILE A 632 7.07 -0.32 -18.74
C ILE A 632 5.85 -1.22 -18.91
N HIS A 633 4.68 -0.74 -18.49
CA HIS A 633 3.38 -1.23 -18.97
C HIS A 633 2.54 -0.10 -19.55
N LEU A 634 1.59 -0.50 -20.40
CA LEU A 634 0.64 0.38 -21.07
C LEU A 634 -0.78 -0.17 -20.88
N SER A 635 -1.74 0.67 -20.52
CA SER A 635 -3.13 0.23 -20.42
C SER A 635 -3.88 0.41 -21.74
N LEU A 636 -4.48 -0.68 -22.22
CA LEU A 636 -5.33 -0.73 -23.40
C LEU A 636 -6.81 -0.64 -23.04
N GLY A 637 -7.57 0.12 -23.83
CA GLY A 637 -9.01 0.34 -23.66
C GLY A 637 -9.36 1.81 -23.39
N GLN A 638 -10.62 2.11 -23.12
CA GLN A 638 -11.08 3.48 -22.87
C GLN A 638 -11.21 3.81 -21.38
N ARG A 639 -11.21 2.81 -20.49
CA ARG A 639 -11.35 3.04 -19.05
C ARG A 639 -10.00 3.47 -18.48
N HIS A 640 -10.04 4.50 -17.65
CA HIS A 640 -8.91 4.90 -16.81
C HIS A 640 -9.44 5.22 -15.41
N PRO A 641 -8.90 4.59 -14.35
CA PRO A 641 -9.38 4.84 -12.98
C PRO A 641 -8.99 6.23 -12.48
N LEU A 642 -7.76 6.67 -12.76
CA LEU A 642 -7.17 7.90 -12.20
C LEU A 642 -7.42 9.15 -13.06
N PHE A 643 -7.07 9.11 -14.36
CA PHE A 643 -7.12 10.30 -15.22
C PHE A 643 -8.44 10.43 -15.98
N VAL A 644 -9.07 11.61 -15.85
CA VAL A 644 -10.23 12.01 -16.64
C VAL A 644 -9.79 12.97 -17.73
N LYS A 645 -10.09 12.65 -18.99
CA LYS A 645 -9.61 13.45 -20.12
C LYS A 645 -10.17 14.86 -20.11
N GLN A 646 -9.26 15.82 -20.14
CA GLN A 646 -9.57 17.24 -20.14
C GLN A 646 -9.61 17.77 -21.59
N ARG A 647 -10.43 18.80 -21.81
CA ARG A 647 -10.53 19.48 -23.12
C ARG A 647 -9.42 20.49 -23.36
N GLU A 648 -8.89 21.04 -22.28
CA GLU A 648 -7.96 22.15 -22.28
C GLU A 648 -6.97 21.93 -21.14
N ARG A 649 -5.68 22.15 -21.38
CA ARG A 649 -4.70 22.21 -20.30
C ARG A 649 -4.85 23.53 -19.57
N ARG A 650 -4.79 23.50 -18.24
CA ARG A 650 -4.87 24.70 -17.40
C ARG A 650 -3.57 24.94 -16.64
N ASN A 651 -3.23 26.21 -16.47
CA ASN A 651 -2.15 26.68 -15.62
C ASN A 651 -2.51 26.53 -14.14
N ALA A 652 -1.53 26.75 -13.26
CA ALA A 652 -1.71 26.66 -11.81
C ALA A 652 -2.75 27.68 -11.26
N ASP A 653 -2.92 28.82 -11.95
CA ASP A 653 -3.91 29.85 -11.61
C ASP A 653 -5.31 29.57 -12.19
N GLY A 654 -5.50 28.44 -12.88
CA GLY A 654 -6.76 28.03 -13.49
C GLY A 654 -7.02 28.59 -14.90
N THR A 655 -6.16 29.46 -15.43
CA THR A 655 -6.24 29.95 -16.81
C THR A 655 -5.94 28.84 -17.81
N VAL A 656 -6.46 28.94 -19.03
CA VAL A 656 -6.15 27.97 -20.10
C VAL A 656 -4.72 28.21 -20.59
N ALA A 657 -3.93 27.15 -20.69
CA ALA A 657 -2.57 27.19 -21.20
C ALA A 657 -2.57 27.68 -22.66
N ALA A 658 -1.90 28.79 -22.93
CA ALA A 658 -1.75 29.30 -24.29
C ALA A 658 -0.89 28.32 -25.10
N GLY A 659 -1.20 28.14 -26.39
CA GLY A 659 -0.40 27.29 -27.29
C GLY A 659 -0.57 25.78 -27.13
N VAL A 660 -1.48 25.31 -26.27
CA VAL A 660 -1.85 23.88 -26.17
C VAL A 660 -3.18 23.65 -26.88
N GLN A 661 -3.16 22.90 -27.98
CA GLN A 661 -4.35 22.43 -28.68
C GLN A 661 -4.50 20.92 -28.47
N VAL A 662 -5.73 20.47 -28.16
CA VAL A 662 -6.06 19.05 -27.97
C VAL A 662 -6.91 18.59 -29.15
N ASP A 663 -6.35 17.72 -30.00
CA ASP A 663 -7.05 17.14 -31.15
C ASP A 663 -7.62 15.74 -30.85
N GLY A 664 -7.17 15.13 -29.76
CA GLY A 664 -7.57 13.80 -29.32
C GLY A 664 -8.98 13.70 -28.75
N PRO A 665 -9.48 12.47 -28.54
CA PRO A 665 -10.80 12.24 -28.00
C PRO A 665 -10.90 12.67 -26.53
N ILE A 666 -12.08 13.18 -26.16
CA ILE A 666 -12.42 13.51 -24.79
C ILE A 666 -13.23 12.35 -24.20
N LEU A 667 -12.56 11.52 -23.40
CA LEU A 667 -13.14 10.34 -22.76
C LEU A 667 -13.64 10.69 -21.34
N LYS A 668 -14.94 10.57 -21.13
CA LYS A 668 -15.56 10.71 -19.79
C LYS A 668 -15.10 9.57 -18.87
N ARG A 669 -15.16 9.76 -17.55
CA ARG A 669 -14.79 8.74 -16.54
C ARG A 669 -15.44 7.35 -16.77
N LYS A 670 -16.67 7.31 -17.28
CA LYS A 670 -17.42 6.07 -17.59
C LYS A 670 -17.42 5.68 -19.07
N ALA A 671 -16.56 6.28 -19.90
CA ALA A 671 -16.55 6.07 -21.35
C ALA A 671 -16.06 4.67 -21.76
N GLY A 672 -15.27 3.99 -20.92
CA GLY A 672 -14.76 2.64 -21.20
C GLY A 672 -15.16 1.60 -20.17
N LYS A 673 -15.05 0.33 -20.57
CA LYS A 673 -15.18 -0.86 -19.74
C LYS A 673 -13.83 -1.54 -19.48
N TYR A 674 -12.91 -1.47 -20.43
CA TYR A 674 -11.63 -2.17 -20.39
C TYR A 674 -10.47 -1.24 -20.03
N HIS A 675 -9.60 -1.79 -19.20
CA HIS A 675 -8.30 -1.29 -18.80
C HIS A 675 -7.44 -2.55 -18.68
N ILE A 676 -6.52 -2.73 -19.63
CA ILE A 676 -5.78 -3.98 -19.84
C ILE A 676 -4.30 -3.64 -19.95
N ASP A 677 -3.54 -3.99 -18.93
CA ASP A 677 -2.14 -3.61 -18.81
C ASP A 677 -1.24 -4.59 -19.57
N VAL A 678 -0.63 -4.12 -20.67
CA VAL A 678 0.33 -4.90 -21.45
C VAL A 678 1.75 -4.44 -21.13
N PHE A 679 2.70 -5.38 -21.10
CA PHE A 679 4.07 -5.13 -20.67
C PHE A 679 5.01 -5.02 -21.87
N VAL A 680 5.74 -3.90 -21.93
CA VAL A 680 6.55 -3.51 -23.08
C VAL A 680 7.99 -3.92 -22.87
N ASP A 681 8.62 -4.50 -23.91
CA ASP A 681 10.04 -4.88 -23.91
C ASP A 681 10.93 -3.63 -24.15
N ALA A 682 10.80 -2.68 -23.24
CA ALA A 682 11.47 -1.40 -23.25
C ALA A 682 12.94 -1.57 -22.87
N ALA A 683 13.83 -0.92 -23.62
CA ALA A 683 15.22 -0.73 -23.22
C ALA A 683 15.38 0.59 -22.47
N GLN A 684 14.74 1.66 -22.96
CA GLN A 684 14.93 3.00 -22.39
C GLN A 684 13.64 3.82 -22.40
N LEU A 685 13.48 4.63 -21.36
CA LEU A 685 12.56 5.78 -21.32
C LEU A 685 13.40 7.06 -21.34
N ARG A 686 13.13 8.00 -22.25
CA ARG A 686 13.93 9.24 -22.34
C ARG A 686 13.15 10.45 -22.83
N MET A 687 13.59 11.63 -22.41
CA MET A 687 13.11 12.93 -22.91
C MET A 687 14.26 13.73 -23.50
N GLY A 688 14.42 13.64 -24.83
CA GLY A 688 15.56 14.23 -25.53
C GLY A 688 16.88 13.75 -24.92
N ASN A 689 17.77 14.69 -24.62
CA ASN A 689 18.99 14.41 -23.88
C ASN A 689 18.81 14.63 -22.37
N MET A 690 17.68 15.14 -21.88
CA MET A 690 17.56 15.65 -20.50
C MET A 690 17.68 14.55 -19.45
N PHE A 691 16.93 13.46 -19.59
CA PHE A 691 17.08 12.28 -18.75
C PHE A 691 16.79 10.99 -19.51
N VAL A 692 17.36 9.89 -19.00
CA VAL A 692 17.19 8.52 -19.49
C VAL A 692 17.04 7.58 -18.30
N VAL A 693 16.01 6.74 -18.32
CA VAL A 693 15.92 5.52 -17.50
C VAL A 693 16.27 4.36 -18.41
N ASP A 694 17.24 3.54 -18.01
CA ASP A 694 17.69 2.38 -18.78
C ASP A 694 17.24 1.08 -18.09
N PHE A 695 16.22 0.45 -18.65
CA PHE A 695 15.64 -0.78 -18.11
C PHE A 695 16.52 -2.01 -18.32
N THR A 696 17.57 -1.91 -19.15
CA THR A 696 18.58 -2.97 -19.30
C THR A 696 19.57 -3.00 -18.13
N LYS A 697 19.59 -1.94 -17.31
CA LYS A 697 20.46 -1.77 -16.14
C LYS A 697 19.69 -2.02 -14.85
N GLY A 698 19.09 -3.20 -14.72
CA GLY A 698 18.33 -3.64 -13.54
C GLY A 698 19.19 -3.81 -12.28
N ILE A 699 18.92 -4.85 -11.47
CA ILE A 699 19.58 -5.06 -10.18
C ILE A 699 21.14 -5.13 -10.31
N ALA A 700 21.87 -4.40 -9.47
CA ALA A 700 23.33 -4.38 -9.39
C ALA A 700 23.92 -5.70 -8.85
N VAL A 701 23.25 -6.32 -7.89
CA VAL A 701 23.64 -7.59 -7.27
C VAL A 701 22.42 -8.53 -7.25
N PRO A 702 22.46 -9.67 -7.99
CA PRO A 702 21.31 -10.55 -8.20
C PRO A 702 20.70 -11.14 -6.91
#